data_AF-A0A9P0B281-F1
#
_entry.id   AF-A0A9P0B281-F1
#
_cell.length_a   1.000
_cell.length_b   1.000
_cell.length_c   1.000
_cell.angle_alpha   90.00
_cell.angle_beta   90.00
_cell.angle_gamma   90.00
#
_symmetry.space_group_name_H-M   'P 1'
#
loop_
_entity.id
_entity.type
_entity.pdbx_description
1 polymer ?
#
loop_
_entity_poly.entity_id
_entity_poly.type
_entity_poly.pdbx_seq_one_letter_code
_entity_poly.pdbx_strand_id
1 'polypeptide(L)'
;MNNGEEQWTLYSAAQHLPAVLNDPNRGKQLNFFTRTWGDTFVEKTEIPKSPFLPEITYAHLDSYIRKYGKRYKRHVRLSDVKFDENLRAKSKTDLLNNELNTDCIPEIFLRQNFNLNNPKVFIQVFHKNENRDEHELQEELSHYLDIVEVQIAKQVSQKSGAFFHAMTSHDTIMEQMGVASGEVRLLRSKVQKVNKTLAKDSLRLIGLARSKSNHVTLVDKLKLMSTVLQTQPTLQLLLSSSDYVGALELISSTQEVLAKELAGVTSLRYLPSQLKEMLKLISKMLSTEFERYAAADLHRPLDGIGGVLEPERLTSLVAGLLRERHLQFLETYKQEAVTAAQALLKQLMIEQLADAEDDLESLTGSGEVAPSMDAARWLSVLNLASEALGKLVQRVKAVHDVIRETAAASAGLSATPSETENFLTGGEHQRVESKLKEILISVCDYCNERLASLVSQQSDKQTITSTQITELSAIVEIFTEKCEVICGKQSPSLKAAFKIQAGNYVHKFHSQRKHKLTLLLDAERWKSADVPLEIQVLVDKLALGGIVKSLPGSPTESITIKYDSKAAVSLTVGSQQYITIGTSLILISLVSEYCVCAYDLQMLAPVIGRNLAELLRTFNSRSCQLVLGAGALKTAGLKTITSTNLALASRSLQLLLWLINSVRSHFTGLTSDPLCCFDIVEKDIGHHIQQLETKVLSIMNSLLGDQLNEWDAKPPVPSKQFRNISRHLIKLHEAVSSVLPIEQVSDIYETINKNFKTCLRDQLLKMNIQNNGGPQHGVVTTEIIFYMETMKNLKVLSDKYFNDKAMDDIWVR
;
A
#
# COMPACT_ATOMS: atom_id res chain seq x y z
N MET A 1 76.96 -62.68 -23.72
CA MET A 1 78.34 -62.70 -23.20
C MET A 1 78.98 -61.35 -23.50
N ASN A 2 79.08 -60.48 -22.50
CA ASN A 2 80.31 -59.77 -22.18
C ASN A 2 80.15 -59.15 -20.79
N ASN A 3 81.11 -59.47 -19.93
CA ASN A 3 81.20 -59.05 -18.54
C ASN A 3 81.40 -57.53 -18.47
N GLY A 4 80.56 -56.87 -17.68
CA GLY A 4 80.85 -55.61 -17.03
C GLY A 4 80.25 -55.69 -15.63
N GLU A 5 81.09 -55.86 -14.62
CA GLU A 5 80.68 -55.83 -13.21
C GLU A 5 80.07 -54.44 -12.90
N GLU A 6 78.75 -54.37 -12.71
CA GLU A 6 78.13 -53.17 -12.16
C GLU A 6 78.51 -53.05 -10.69
N GLN A 7 79.38 -52.08 -10.38
CA GLN A 7 79.77 -51.71 -9.03
C GLN A 7 78.53 -51.41 -8.18
N TRP A 8 78.39 -52.12 -7.08
CA TRP A 8 77.35 -51.88 -6.08
C TRP A 8 77.45 -50.43 -5.56
N THR A 9 76.44 -49.61 -5.82
CA THR A 9 76.36 -48.22 -5.33
C THR A 9 75.25 -48.11 -4.27
N LEU A 10 75.33 -47.11 -3.38
CA LEU A 10 74.37 -46.90 -2.28
C LEU A 10 72.88 -46.89 -2.72
N TYR A 11 72.60 -46.58 -3.99
CA TYR A 11 71.26 -46.55 -4.56
C TYR A 11 70.68 -47.92 -4.93
N SER A 12 71.48 -49.00 -4.93
CA SER A 12 71.00 -50.39 -5.09
C SER A 12 70.45 -50.99 -3.77
N ALA A 13 70.68 -50.34 -2.63
CA ALA A 13 70.28 -50.82 -1.30
C ALA A 13 68.78 -50.62 -0.97
N ALA A 14 68.03 -49.90 -1.80
CA ALA A 14 66.60 -49.65 -1.58
C ALA A 14 65.72 -50.62 -2.38
N GLN A 15 65.67 -51.89 -1.96
CA GLN A 15 64.69 -52.88 -2.43
C GLN A 15 63.73 -53.26 -1.28
N HIS A 16 62.43 -53.37 -1.58
CA HIS A 16 61.42 -53.80 -0.61
C HIS A 16 61.60 -55.29 -0.27
N LEU A 17 61.67 -55.62 1.02
CA LEU A 17 61.95 -56.96 1.55
C LEU A 17 61.11 -58.10 0.93
N PRO A 18 59.82 -57.90 0.56
CA PRO A 18 59.05 -58.96 -0.10
C PRO A 18 59.45 -59.25 -1.56
N ALA A 19 60.07 -58.29 -2.26
CA ALA A 19 60.54 -58.50 -3.64
C ALA A 19 61.86 -59.32 -3.67
N VAL A 20 62.72 -59.13 -2.66
CA VAL A 20 63.96 -59.89 -2.48
C VAL A 20 63.70 -61.36 -2.14
N LEU A 21 62.59 -61.65 -1.46
CA LEU A 21 62.22 -63.01 -1.06
C LEU A 21 61.63 -63.85 -2.21
N ASN A 22 61.19 -63.23 -3.31
CA ASN A 22 60.56 -63.94 -4.42
C ASN A 22 61.42 -64.00 -5.71
N ASP A 23 62.31 -63.04 -6.00
CA ASP A 23 63.32 -63.20 -7.07
C ASP A 23 64.40 -62.10 -7.01
N PRO A 24 65.69 -62.43 -6.74
CA PRO A 24 66.74 -61.43 -6.47
C PRO A 24 67.33 -60.74 -7.71
N ASN A 25 67.02 -61.21 -8.93
CA ASN A 25 67.59 -60.66 -10.19
C ASN A 25 66.67 -59.67 -10.92
N ARG A 26 65.47 -59.37 -10.40
CA ARG A 26 64.54 -58.42 -11.03
C ARG A 26 64.57 -57.05 -10.33
N GLY A 27 65.02 -56.02 -11.04
CA GLY A 27 64.99 -54.64 -10.59
C GLY A 27 63.58 -54.06 -10.41
N LYS A 28 63.49 -52.90 -9.72
CA LYS A 28 62.28 -52.19 -9.30
C LYS A 28 61.10 -52.29 -10.31
N GLN A 29 59.99 -52.87 -9.87
CA GLN A 29 58.69 -52.71 -10.54
C GLN A 29 58.02 -51.44 -10.00
N LEU A 30 57.91 -50.38 -10.80
CA LEU A 30 57.24 -49.13 -10.40
C LEU A 30 55.70 -49.22 -10.36
N ASN A 31 55.10 -50.32 -10.85
CA ASN A 31 53.68 -50.34 -11.24
C ASN A 31 52.87 -51.49 -10.60
N PHE A 32 53.02 -51.75 -9.31
CA PHE A 32 52.17 -52.76 -8.64
C PHE A 32 50.74 -52.24 -8.39
N PHE A 33 50.62 -51.00 -7.89
CA PHE A 33 49.32 -50.43 -7.50
C PHE A 33 48.52 -49.82 -8.65
N THR A 34 49.16 -49.30 -9.69
CA THR A 34 48.48 -48.74 -10.88
C THR A 34 47.86 -49.80 -11.77
N ARG A 35 48.39 -51.04 -11.77
CA ARG A 35 47.87 -52.14 -12.59
C ARG A 35 46.61 -52.79 -12.02
N THR A 36 46.42 -52.77 -10.70
CA THR A 36 45.29 -53.43 -10.04
C THR A 36 44.16 -52.48 -9.65
N TRP A 37 44.45 -51.19 -9.41
CA TRP A 37 43.47 -50.22 -8.87
C TRP A 37 43.35 -48.92 -9.70
N GLY A 38 44.07 -48.82 -10.82
CA GLY A 38 44.03 -47.66 -11.73
C GLY A 38 44.85 -46.45 -11.24
N ASP A 39 45.16 -45.55 -12.17
CA ASP A 39 45.99 -44.35 -11.94
C ASP A 39 45.35 -43.31 -11.00
N THR A 40 44.10 -43.50 -10.58
CA THR A 40 43.38 -42.67 -9.62
C THR A 40 43.68 -43.00 -8.16
N PHE A 41 44.29 -44.16 -7.86
CA PHE A 41 44.50 -44.62 -6.48
C PHE A 41 45.72 -44.00 -5.78
N VAL A 42 46.64 -43.38 -6.53
CA VAL A 42 47.79 -42.65 -5.96
C VAL A 42 47.53 -41.15 -6.11
N GLU A 43 47.20 -40.46 -5.01
CA GLU A 43 47.07 -39.01 -5.00
C GLU A 43 48.39 -38.37 -5.45
N LYS A 44 48.39 -37.75 -6.64
CA LYS A 44 49.46 -36.88 -7.12
C LYS A 44 49.35 -35.51 -6.43
N THR A 45 49.58 -35.46 -5.13
CA THR A 45 49.78 -34.21 -4.41
C THR A 45 51.28 -33.98 -4.26
N GLU A 46 51.84 -33.13 -5.13
CA GLU A 46 53.18 -32.58 -4.89
C GLU A 46 53.13 -31.74 -3.62
N ILE A 47 53.70 -32.27 -2.53
CA ILE A 47 53.80 -31.57 -1.26
C ILE A 47 54.77 -30.37 -1.46
N PRO A 48 54.32 -29.12 -1.31
CA PRO A 48 55.22 -27.98 -1.42
C PRO A 48 56.23 -27.97 -0.27
N LYS A 49 57.47 -27.56 -0.56
CA LYS A 49 58.59 -27.57 0.39
C LYS A 49 58.31 -26.66 1.60
N SER A 50 58.58 -27.18 2.79
CA SER A 50 58.36 -26.46 4.06
C SER A 50 59.26 -25.22 4.17
N PRO A 51 58.71 -24.02 4.45
CA PRO A 51 59.49 -22.78 4.56
C PRO A 51 60.38 -22.70 5.83
N PHE A 52 60.28 -23.69 6.74
CA PHE A 52 60.99 -23.67 8.03
C PHE A 52 62.22 -24.59 8.11
N LEU A 53 62.60 -25.25 7.00
CA LEU A 53 63.80 -26.09 6.95
C LEU A 53 64.78 -25.56 5.87
N PRO A 54 66.03 -25.23 6.21
CA PRO A 54 67.04 -24.84 5.22
C PRO A 54 67.38 -26.01 4.28
N GLU A 55 67.45 -25.75 2.98
CA GLU A 55 67.91 -26.77 2.03
C GLU A 55 69.41 -27.05 2.22
N ILE A 56 69.74 -28.25 2.69
CA ILE A 56 71.13 -28.70 2.85
C ILE A 56 71.66 -29.11 1.48
N THR A 57 72.53 -28.30 0.89
CA THR A 57 73.24 -28.62 -0.36
C THR A 57 74.58 -29.28 -0.07
N TYR A 58 75.12 -30.03 -1.04
CA TYR A 58 76.43 -30.70 -0.95
C TYR A 58 77.58 -29.74 -0.56
N ALA A 59 77.43 -28.44 -0.83
CA ALA A 59 78.37 -27.39 -0.44
C ALA A 59 78.54 -27.27 1.10
N HIS A 60 77.51 -27.58 1.88
CA HIS A 60 77.59 -27.52 3.35
C HIS A 60 78.45 -28.66 3.95
N LEU A 61 78.62 -29.77 3.22
CA LEU A 61 79.45 -30.92 3.63
C LEU A 61 80.93 -30.76 3.22
N ASP A 62 81.24 -29.74 2.42
CA ASP A 62 82.56 -29.55 1.81
C ASP A 62 83.66 -29.29 2.88
N SER A 63 83.31 -28.57 3.95
CA SER A 63 84.17 -28.37 5.12
C SER A 63 84.50 -29.69 5.84
N TYR A 64 83.50 -30.57 6.00
CA TYR A 64 83.67 -31.87 6.63
C TYR A 64 84.55 -32.80 5.78
N ILE A 65 84.30 -32.85 4.47
CA ILE A 65 85.09 -33.66 3.52
C ILE A 65 86.54 -33.18 3.48
N ARG A 66 86.80 -31.87 3.49
CA ARG A 66 88.17 -31.33 3.54
C ARG A 66 88.88 -31.67 4.85
N LYS A 67 88.19 -31.59 5.99
CA LYS A 67 88.78 -31.79 7.32
C LYS A 67 89.08 -33.27 7.62
N TYR A 68 88.18 -34.18 7.26
CA TYR A 68 88.32 -35.62 7.56
C TYR A 68 88.81 -36.45 6.37
N GLY A 69 88.65 -35.97 5.13
CA GLY A 69 89.10 -36.69 3.93
C GLY A 69 90.61 -36.89 3.86
N LYS A 70 91.43 -35.94 4.38
CA LYS A 70 92.89 -36.11 4.50
C LYS A 70 93.26 -37.21 5.51
N ARG A 71 92.55 -37.28 6.64
CA ARG A 71 92.77 -38.32 7.68
C ARG A 71 92.33 -39.70 7.19
N TYR A 72 91.20 -39.77 6.50
CA TYR A 72 90.73 -41.01 5.87
C TYR A 72 91.71 -41.51 4.80
N LYS A 73 92.19 -40.64 3.92
CA LYS A 73 93.24 -41.00 2.94
C LYS A 73 94.54 -41.46 3.61
N ARG A 74 94.91 -40.91 4.78
CA ARG A 74 96.08 -41.36 5.56
C ARG A 74 95.83 -42.72 6.23
N HIS A 75 94.63 -42.96 6.76
CA HIS A 75 94.25 -44.24 7.35
C HIS A 75 94.24 -45.36 6.29
N VAL A 76 93.69 -45.11 5.10
CA VAL A 76 93.72 -46.08 3.98
C VAL A 76 95.16 -46.38 3.55
N ARG A 77 96.05 -45.37 3.49
CA ARG A 77 97.48 -45.60 3.23
C ARG A 77 98.21 -46.37 4.34
N LEU A 78 97.78 -46.24 5.60
CA LEU A 78 98.38 -46.96 6.73
C LEU A 78 97.81 -48.38 6.86
N SER A 79 96.58 -48.64 6.41
CA SER A 79 96.01 -50.00 6.36
C SER A 79 96.59 -50.85 5.23
N ASP A 80 97.11 -50.23 4.16
CA ASP A 80 97.75 -50.94 3.05
C ASP A 80 99.23 -51.32 3.31
N VAL A 81 99.83 -50.85 4.41
CA VAL A 81 101.19 -51.26 4.84
C VAL A 81 101.09 -52.31 5.93
N LYS A 82 101.11 -53.59 5.52
CA LYS A 82 101.28 -54.74 6.42
C LYS A 82 102.64 -54.65 7.11
N PHE A 83 102.68 -54.61 8.45
CA PHE A 83 103.93 -54.63 9.22
C PHE A 83 104.05 -55.88 10.08
N ASP A 84 105.24 -56.47 9.95
CA ASP A 84 105.72 -57.79 10.33
C ASP A 84 106.05 -57.99 11.82
N GLU A 85 106.03 -59.27 12.19
CA GLU A 85 106.23 -59.95 13.48
C GLU A 85 107.64 -59.87 14.13
N ASN A 86 108.45 -58.83 13.90
CA ASN A 86 109.89 -58.85 14.27
C ASN A 86 110.35 -57.79 15.30
N LEU A 87 109.75 -57.75 16.50
CA LEU A 87 110.30 -57.02 17.67
C LEU A 87 110.63 -57.93 18.86
N ARG A 88 111.00 -59.19 18.58
CA ARG A 88 111.45 -60.19 19.55
C ARG A 88 112.92 -60.56 19.33
N ALA A 89 113.85 -59.59 19.43
CA ALA A 89 115.29 -59.90 19.36
C ALA A 89 116.16 -58.80 20.00
N LYS A 90 116.27 -58.78 21.33
CA LYS A 90 117.37 -58.09 22.05
C LYS A 90 117.45 -58.56 23.52
N SER A 91 117.65 -59.86 23.75
CA SER A 91 118.11 -60.39 25.05
C SER A 91 118.58 -61.86 24.94
N LYS A 92 119.24 -62.23 23.84
CA LYS A 92 119.60 -63.64 23.53
C LYS A 92 121.10 -63.89 23.42
N THR A 93 121.95 -63.15 24.14
CA THR A 93 123.41 -63.22 23.96
C THR A 93 124.27 -63.49 25.20
N ASP A 94 123.75 -63.81 26.40
CA ASP A 94 124.65 -63.96 27.59
C ASP A 94 124.48 -65.18 28.50
N LEU A 95 123.78 -66.25 28.11
CA LEU A 95 123.74 -67.48 28.95
C LEU A 95 123.87 -68.78 28.13
N LEU A 96 124.74 -68.76 27.12
CA LEU A 96 125.24 -69.97 26.45
C LEU A 96 126.53 -70.54 27.08
N ASN A 97 126.96 -70.02 28.22
CA ASN A 97 128.10 -70.55 28.98
C ASN A 97 127.65 -70.98 30.38
N ASN A 98 126.97 -72.12 30.47
CA ASN A 98 127.11 -73.07 31.56
C ASN A 98 126.37 -74.32 31.12
N GLU A 99 127.11 -75.17 30.41
CA GLU A 99 126.80 -76.60 30.29
C GLU A 99 126.44 -77.10 31.70
N LEU A 100 125.18 -77.51 31.86
CA LEU A 100 124.77 -78.25 33.05
C LEU A 100 125.40 -79.63 32.89
N ASN A 101 126.53 -79.86 33.56
CA ASN A 101 127.17 -81.17 33.68
C ASN A 101 126.18 -82.16 34.33
N THR A 102 125.37 -82.81 33.51
CA THR A 102 124.56 -83.97 33.89
C THR A 102 125.33 -85.28 33.72
N ASP A 103 126.65 -85.22 33.47
CA ASP A 103 127.49 -86.39 33.24
C ASP A 103 127.73 -87.24 34.49
N CYS A 104 127.54 -86.67 35.69
CA CYS A 104 127.73 -87.41 36.93
C CYS A 104 126.52 -88.28 37.31
N ILE A 105 125.30 -88.01 36.83
CA ILE A 105 124.10 -88.76 37.23
C ILE A 105 123.80 -89.85 36.21
N PRO A 106 123.78 -91.15 36.58
CA PRO A 106 123.43 -92.21 35.65
C PRO A 106 122.05 -92.01 35.02
N GLU A 107 121.97 -92.06 33.68
CA GLU A 107 120.73 -91.85 32.90
C GLU A 107 119.53 -92.72 33.33
N ILE A 108 119.79 -93.80 34.07
CA ILE A 108 118.77 -94.72 34.60
C ILE A 108 117.78 -93.97 35.51
N PHE A 109 118.23 -92.96 36.26
CA PHE A 109 117.37 -92.14 37.13
C PHE A 109 116.57 -91.05 36.39
N LEU A 110 117.01 -90.66 35.19
CA LEU A 110 116.34 -89.65 34.35
C LEU A 110 115.26 -90.27 33.44
N ARG A 111 115.14 -91.60 33.40
CA ARG A 111 114.10 -92.31 32.64
C ARG A 111 112.78 -92.29 33.38
N GLN A 112 111.71 -91.84 32.70
CA GLN A 112 110.33 -91.76 33.24
C GLN A 112 109.75 -93.08 33.78
N ASN A 113 110.37 -94.24 33.49
CA ASN A 113 109.85 -95.57 33.83
C ASN A 113 110.73 -96.31 34.85
N PHE A 114 111.33 -95.58 35.79
CA PHE A 114 112.13 -96.14 36.87
C PHE A 114 111.25 -96.97 37.81
N ASN A 115 111.49 -98.29 37.89
CA ASN A 115 110.68 -99.19 38.71
C ASN A 115 111.56 -100.26 39.38
N LEU A 116 111.76 -100.13 40.70
CA LEU A 116 112.68 -100.96 41.51
C LEU A 116 112.23 -102.42 41.66
N ASN A 117 110.99 -102.76 41.30
CA ASN A 117 110.44 -104.11 41.39
C ASN A 117 111.02 -105.09 40.33
N ASN A 118 111.73 -104.60 39.32
CA ASN A 118 112.35 -105.47 38.32
C ASN A 118 113.71 -105.97 38.83
N PRO A 119 113.90 -107.29 39.03
CA PRO A 119 115.13 -107.82 39.62
C PRO A 119 116.39 -107.47 38.80
N LYS A 120 116.29 -107.27 37.48
CA LYS A 120 117.44 -106.84 36.65
C LYS A 120 117.87 -105.39 36.88
N VAL A 121 116.92 -104.48 37.16
CA VAL A 121 117.21 -103.06 37.44
C VAL A 121 117.70 -102.90 38.88
N PHE A 122 117.09 -103.64 39.81
CA PHE A 122 117.56 -103.70 41.19
C PHE A 122 119.01 -104.24 41.29
N ILE A 123 119.33 -105.32 40.57
CA ILE A 123 120.69 -105.87 40.51
C ILE A 123 121.68 -104.87 39.86
N GLN A 124 121.26 -104.06 38.90
CA GLN A 124 122.11 -103.02 38.30
C GLN A 124 122.37 -101.82 39.21
N VAL A 125 121.44 -101.51 40.12
CA VAL A 125 121.57 -100.41 41.10
C VAL A 125 122.32 -100.87 42.36
N PHE A 126 122.17 -102.12 42.80
CA PHE A 126 122.70 -102.61 44.08
C PHE A 126 123.81 -103.68 43.99
N HIS A 127 123.98 -104.41 42.87
CA HIS A 127 124.86 -105.60 42.79
C HIS A 127 125.97 -105.53 41.71
N LYS A 128 126.45 -104.33 41.36
CA LYS A 128 127.72 -104.20 40.61
C LYS A 128 128.89 -104.04 41.58
N ASN A 129 129.48 -105.17 41.97
CA ASN A 129 130.68 -105.41 42.81
C ASN A 129 130.35 -105.86 44.23
N GLU A 130 130.70 -107.11 44.56
CA GLU A 130 130.44 -107.78 45.84
C GLU A 130 131.23 -107.23 47.05
N ASN A 131 131.51 -105.92 47.15
CA ASN A 131 132.18 -105.33 48.34
C ASN A 131 131.96 -103.79 48.48
N ARG A 132 130.72 -103.29 48.45
CA ARG A 132 130.43 -101.90 48.85
C ARG A 132 129.35 -101.81 49.92
N ASP A 133 129.60 -101.00 50.93
CA ASP A 133 128.70 -100.75 52.07
C ASP A 133 127.55 -99.80 51.68
N GLU A 134 126.36 -100.02 52.24
CA GLU A 134 125.11 -99.31 51.92
C GLU A 134 125.18 -97.77 52.10
N HIS A 135 126.10 -97.28 52.94
CA HIS A 135 126.19 -95.87 53.31
C HIS A 135 126.77 -94.98 52.18
N GLU A 136 127.65 -95.51 51.34
CA GLU A 136 128.24 -94.75 50.22
C GLU A 136 127.21 -94.43 49.13
N LEU A 137 126.26 -95.35 48.89
CA LEU A 137 125.23 -95.18 47.85
C LEU A 137 124.19 -94.10 48.23
N GLN A 138 123.88 -93.98 49.51
CA GLN A 138 122.87 -93.01 50.00
C GLN A 138 123.38 -91.56 49.95
N GLU A 139 124.67 -91.34 50.21
CA GLU A 139 125.29 -90.02 50.06
C GLU A 139 125.29 -89.56 48.60
N GLU A 140 125.59 -90.47 47.66
CA GLU A 140 125.62 -90.16 46.23
C GLU A 140 124.23 -89.75 45.70
N LEU A 141 123.16 -90.46 46.12
CA LEU A 141 121.79 -90.11 45.75
C LEU A 141 121.31 -88.79 46.36
N SER A 142 121.72 -88.48 47.60
CA SER A 142 121.37 -87.21 48.24
C SER A 142 122.01 -86.02 47.51
N HIS A 143 123.26 -86.19 47.06
CA HIS A 143 123.95 -85.16 46.28
C HIS A 143 123.24 -84.83 44.96
N TYR A 144 122.69 -85.85 44.29
CA TYR A 144 121.93 -85.65 43.05
C TYR A 144 120.61 -84.89 43.25
N LEU A 145 119.96 -85.06 44.41
CA LEU A 145 118.69 -84.38 44.72
C LEU A 145 118.91 -82.86 44.93
N ASP A 146 119.94 -82.49 45.69
CA ASP A 146 120.30 -81.08 45.93
C ASP A 146 120.58 -80.33 44.61
N ILE A 147 121.26 -80.97 43.65
CA ILE A 147 121.54 -80.39 42.34
C ILE A 147 120.24 -80.05 41.59
N VAL A 148 119.22 -80.92 41.67
CA VAL A 148 117.93 -80.70 41.01
C VAL A 148 117.14 -79.57 41.68
N GLU A 149 117.13 -79.49 43.02
CA GLU A 149 116.39 -78.46 43.75
C GLU A 149 116.90 -77.05 43.42
N VAL A 150 118.23 -76.86 43.41
CA VAL A 150 118.84 -75.56 43.07
C VAL A 150 118.47 -75.13 41.66
N GLN A 151 118.37 -76.07 40.71
CA GLN A 151 118.03 -75.78 39.32
C GLN A 151 116.57 -75.34 39.16
N ILE A 152 115.62 -76.01 39.84
CA ILE A 152 114.20 -75.64 39.78
C ILE A 152 113.99 -74.23 40.37
N ALA A 153 114.62 -73.93 41.51
CA ALA A 153 114.51 -72.63 42.16
C ALA A 153 114.96 -71.48 41.23
N LYS A 154 116.05 -71.68 40.47
CA LYS A 154 116.58 -70.68 39.54
C LYS A 154 115.63 -70.42 38.36
N GLN A 155 114.97 -71.45 37.84
CA GLN A 155 114.06 -71.33 36.70
C GLN A 155 112.74 -70.62 37.06
N VAL A 156 112.21 -70.87 38.26
CA VAL A 156 110.99 -70.23 38.76
C VAL A 156 111.20 -68.73 38.99
N SER A 157 112.35 -68.34 39.56
CA SER A 157 112.70 -66.94 39.79
C SER A 157 112.68 -66.11 38.50
N GLN A 158 113.33 -66.60 37.43
CA GLN A 158 113.45 -65.85 36.17
C GLN A 158 112.12 -65.58 35.46
N LYS A 159 111.09 -66.42 35.64
CA LYS A 159 109.81 -66.29 34.90
C LYS A 159 108.71 -65.55 35.66
N SER A 160 108.89 -65.22 36.93
CA SER A 160 107.85 -64.65 37.80
C SER A 160 107.44 -63.20 37.43
N GLY A 161 108.40 -62.33 37.05
CA GLY A 161 108.11 -60.89 36.83
C GLY A 161 107.17 -60.60 35.65
N ALA A 162 107.29 -61.34 34.54
CA ALA A 162 106.44 -61.17 33.37
C ALA A 162 104.97 -61.56 33.64
N PHE A 163 104.76 -62.53 34.53
CA PHE A 163 103.43 -62.97 34.93
C PHE A 163 102.67 -61.87 35.70
N PHE A 164 103.32 -61.24 36.68
CA PHE A 164 102.68 -60.19 37.48
C PHE A 164 102.35 -58.94 36.66
N HIS A 165 103.21 -58.55 35.70
CA HIS A 165 102.93 -57.39 34.85
C HIS A 165 101.68 -57.59 33.99
N ALA A 166 101.52 -58.79 33.40
CA ALA A 166 100.33 -59.15 32.64
C ALA A 166 99.06 -59.11 33.52
N MET A 167 99.15 -59.57 34.77
CA MET A 167 98.03 -59.57 35.72
C MET A 167 97.57 -58.14 36.05
N THR A 168 98.49 -57.23 36.39
CA THR A 168 98.13 -55.81 36.61
C THR A 168 97.50 -55.16 35.38
N SER A 169 98.00 -55.45 34.17
CA SER A 169 97.41 -54.89 32.94
C SER A 169 95.98 -55.38 32.71
N HIS A 170 95.71 -56.66 33.02
CA HIS A 170 94.37 -57.24 32.93
C HIS A 170 93.39 -56.55 33.88
N ASP A 171 93.83 -56.32 35.13
CA ASP A 171 93.00 -55.64 36.14
C ASP A 171 92.66 -54.20 35.72
N THR A 172 93.64 -53.45 35.17
CA THR A 172 93.37 -52.07 34.70
C THR A 172 92.38 -52.01 33.52
N ILE A 173 92.44 -52.97 32.58
CA ILE A 173 91.50 -53.03 31.45
C ILE A 173 90.11 -53.42 31.96
N MET A 174 90.02 -54.34 32.91
CA MET A 174 88.76 -54.74 33.54
C MET A 174 88.09 -53.56 34.26
N GLU A 175 88.87 -52.73 34.96
CA GLU A 175 88.36 -51.51 35.60
C GLU A 175 87.83 -50.49 34.56
N GLN A 176 88.61 -50.20 33.52
CA GLN A 176 88.19 -49.27 32.46
C GLN A 176 86.97 -49.77 31.68
N MET A 177 86.88 -51.07 31.43
CA MET A 177 85.72 -51.68 30.77
C MET A 177 84.47 -51.62 31.66
N GLY A 178 84.63 -51.73 32.98
CA GLY A 178 83.57 -51.49 33.96
C GLY A 178 83.02 -50.07 33.89
N VAL A 179 83.89 -49.06 33.89
CA VAL A 179 83.50 -47.64 33.78
C VAL A 179 82.83 -47.35 32.44
N ALA A 180 83.41 -47.80 31.32
CA ALA A 180 82.85 -47.59 29.99
C ALA A 180 81.48 -48.26 29.81
N SER A 181 81.31 -49.47 30.36
CA SER A 181 80.01 -50.17 30.38
C SER A 181 78.96 -49.40 31.19
N GLY A 182 79.36 -48.81 32.32
CA GLY A 182 78.53 -47.92 33.13
C GLY A 182 78.05 -46.69 32.35
N GLU A 183 78.97 -45.97 31.70
CA GLU A 183 78.66 -44.79 30.90
C GLU A 183 77.76 -45.11 29.69
N VAL A 184 77.99 -46.22 28.99
CA VAL A 184 77.12 -46.65 27.88
C VAL A 184 75.72 -46.99 28.37
N ARG A 185 75.59 -47.63 29.54
CA ARG A 185 74.29 -47.93 30.15
C ARG A 185 73.55 -46.63 30.54
N LEU A 186 74.26 -45.66 31.11
CA LEU A 186 73.73 -44.35 31.43
C LEU A 186 73.25 -43.62 30.17
N LEU A 187 74.06 -43.58 29.11
CA LEU A 187 73.73 -42.93 27.85
C LEU A 187 72.50 -43.57 27.19
N ARG A 188 72.44 -44.91 27.13
CA ARG A 188 71.26 -45.63 26.62
C ARG A 188 70.01 -45.29 27.41
N SER A 189 70.10 -45.17 28.74
CA SER A 189 68.97 -44.76 29.58
C SER A 189 68.51 -43.32 29.28
N LYS A 190 69.46 -42.38 29.08
CA LYS A 190 69.17 -40.99 28.73
C LYS A 190 68.50 -40.90 27.36
N VAL A 191 69.00 -41.63 26.36
CA VAL A 191 68.40 -41.68 25.02
C VAL A 191 67.00 -42.28 25.06
N GLN A 192 66.76 -43.33 25.85
CA GLN A 192 65.42 -43.89 26.05
C GLN A 192 64.47 -42.88 26.71
N LYS A 193 64.93 -42.12 27.72
CA LYS A 193 64.14 -41.05 28.34
C LYS A 193 63.79 -39.94 27.35
N VAL A 194 64.75 -39.52 26.52
CA VAL A 194 64.53 -38.51 25.47
C VAL A 194 63.55 -39.03 24.42
N ASN A 195 63.70 -40.26 23.92
CA ASN A 195 62.75 -40.83 22.95
C ASN A 195 61.32 -40.92 23.51
N LYS A 196 61.18 -41.28 24.80
CA LYS A 196 59.86 -41.32 25.45
C LYS A 196 59.23 -39.93 25.53
N THR A 197 59.97 -38.95 26.04
CA THR A 197 59.46 -37.59 26.30
C THR A 197 59.28 -36.76 25.03
N LEU A 198 60.27 -36.74 24.13
CA LEU A 198 60.30 -35.85 22.97
C LEU A 198 59.61 -36.44 21.74
N ALA A 199 59.56 -37.76 21.56
CA ALA A 199 58.94 -38.37 20.39
C ALA A 199 57.58 -39.01 20.70
N LYS A 200 57.50 -39.88 21.71
CA LYS A 200 56.24 -40.59 22.01
C LYS A 200 55.20 -39.70 22.68
N ASP A 201 55.59 -38.95 23.71
CA ASP A 201 54.65 -38.13 24.47
C ASP A 201 54.20 -36.89 23.66
N SER A 202 55.06 -36.31 22.82
CA SER A 202 54.68 -35.21 21.91
C SER A 202 53.71 -35.66 20.81
N LEU A 203 53.93 -36.84 20.20
CA LEU A 203 52.99 -37.42 19.23
C LEU A 203 51.65 -37.76 19.89
N ARG A 204 51.66 -38.26 21.14
CA ARG A 204 50.45 -38.47 21.93
C ARG A 204 49.74 -37.15 22.24
N LEU A 205 50.46 -36.08 22.54
CA LEU A 205 49.87 -34.76 22.77
C LEU A 205 49.14 -34.23 21.53
N ILE A 206 49.73 -34.39 20.33
CA ILE A 206 49.07 -34.03 19.06
C ILE A 206 47.84 -34.90 18.82
N GLY A 207 47.93 -36.21 19.08
CA GLY A 207 46.80 -37.13 18.99
C GLY A 207 45.64 -36.74 19.94
N LEU A 208 45.97 -36.40 21.19
CA LEU A 208 45.01 -35.93 22.19
C LEU A 208 44.43 -34.56 21.83
N ALA A 209 45.22 -33.64 21.27
CA ALA A 209 44.73 -32.34 20.81
C ALA A 209 43.74 -32.50 19.64
N ARG A 210 44.02 -33.40 18.69
CA ARG A 210 43.09 -33.73 17.60
C ARG A 210 41.83 -34.40 18.12
N SER A 211 41.94 -35.35 19.04
CA SER A 211 40.79 -35.98 19.70
C SER A 211 39.95 -34.96 20.46
N LYS A 212 40.56 -34.03 21.21
CA LYS A 212 39.87 -32.92 21.88
C LYS A 212 39.13 -32.05 20.87
N SER A 213 39.76 -31.65 19.76
CA SER A 213 39.11 -30.87 18.70
C SER A 213 37.87 -31.61 18.14
N ASN A 214 38.02 -32.90 17.83
CA ASN A 214 36.91 -33.73 17.36
C ASN A 214 35.78 -33.83 18.40
N HIS A 215 36.12 -34.02 19.68
CA HIS A 215 35.12 -34.06 20.76
C HIS A 215 34.40 -32.72 20.94
N VAL A 216 35.08 -31.58 20.80
CA VAL A 216 34.44 -30.26 20.84
C VAL A 216 33.45 -30.13 19.68
N THR A 217 33.86 -30.44 18.45
CA THR A 217 32.94 -30.39 17.30
C THR A 217 31.74 -31.32 17.44
N LEU A 218 31.91 -32.49 18.08
CA LEU A 218 30.83 -33.42 18.37
C LEU A 218 29.86 -32.83 19.41
N VAL A 219 30.38 -32.24 20.49
CA VAL A 219 29.59 -31.60 21.53
C VAL A 219 28.79 -30.42 20.96
N ASP A 220 29.38 -29.61 20.09
CA ASP A 220 28.68 -28.48 19.46
C ASP A 220 27.54 -28.97 18.57
N LYS A 221 27.76 -30.03 17.77
CA LYS A 221 26.68 -30.68 17.00
C LYS A 221 25.58 -31.26 17.90
N LEU A 222 25.93 -31.88 19.02
CA LEU A 222 24.96 -32.41 19.97
C LEU A 222 24.14 -31.30 20.66
N LYS A 223 24.75 -30.16 20.97
CA LYS A 223 24.04 -28.98 21.48
C LYS A 223 23.04 -28.45 20.46
N LEU A 224 23.43 -28.36 19.19
CA LEU A 224 22.52 -27.96 18.11
C LEU A 224 21.36 -28.95 17.94
N MET A 225 21.61 -30.26 18.07
CA MET A 225 20.54 -31.26 18.08
C MET A 225 19.60 -31.08 19.27
N SER A 226 20.14 -30.75 20.45
CA SER A 226 19.33 -30.46 21.65
C SER A 226 18.46 -29.22 21.48
N THR A 227 18.98 -28.13 20.89
CA THR A 227 18.19 -26.93 20.63
C THR A 227 17.07 -27.21 19.64
N VAL A 228 17.32 -28.02 18.62
CA VAL A 228 16.30 -28.43 17.63
C VAL A 228 15.20 -29.31 18.25
N LEU A 229 15.50 -30.13 19.25
CA LEU A 229 14.48 -30.89 19.98
C LEU A 229 13.67 -29.99 20.94
N GLN A 230 14.29 -28.94 21.51
CA GLN A 230 13.62 -27.99 22.38
C GLN A 230 12.68 -27.01 21.64
N THR A 231 12.79 -26.90 20.33
CA THR A 231 11.94 -25.95 19.57
C THR A 231 10.49 -26.39 19.51
N GLN A 232 10.19 -27.69 19.52
CA GLN A 232 8.80 -28.17 19.46
C GLN A 232 7.98 -27.82 20.72
N PRO A 233 8.46 -28.04 21.97
CA PRO A 233 7.80 -27.54 23.18
C PRO A 233 7.69 -26.01 23.21
N THR A 234 8.74 -25.31 22.76
CA THR A 234 8.78 -23.85 22.75
C THR A 234 7.75 -23.28 21.76
N LEU A 235 7.58 -23.91 20.59
CA LEU A 235 6.53 -23.56 19.63
C LEU A 235 5.14 -23.72 20.23
N GLN A 236 4.87 -24.81 20.94
CA GLN A 236 3.56 -25.01 21.59
C GLN A 236 3.27 -23.92 22.63
N LEU A 237 4.28 -23.49 23.39
CA LEU A 237 4.14 -22.41 24.36
C LEU A 237 3.88 -21.06 23.67
N LEU A 238 4.59 -20.75 22.59
CA LEU A 238 4.37 -19.53 21.80
C LEU A 238 2.98 -19.50 21.15
N LEU A 239 2.51 -20.63 20.63
CA LEU A 239 1.13 -20.75 20.12
C LEU A 239 0.09 -20.55 21.23
N SER A 240 0.35 -21.02 22.45
CA SER A 240 -0.57 -20.82 23.59
C SER A 240 -0.61 -19.38 24.09
N SER A 241 0.43 -18.59 23.81
CA SER A 241 0.54 -17.17 24.18
C SER A 241 0.20 -16.21 23.03
N SER A 242 -0.31 -16.74 21.91
CA SER A 242 -0.68 -15.99 20.70
C SER A 242 0.46 -15.19 20.06
N ASP A 243 1.72 -15.54 20.35
CA ASP A 243 2.90 -14.97 19.70
C ASP A 243 3.26 -15.78 18.45
N TYR A 244 2.53 -15.47 17.38
CA TYR A 244 2.71 -16.09 16.07
C TYR A 244 3.99 -15.62 15.37
N VAL A 245 4.45 -14.40 15.66
CA VAL A 245 5.66 -13.83 15.04
C VAL A 245 6.88 -14.57 15.55
N GLY A 246 7.03 -14.72 16.87
CA GLY A 246 8.11 -15.48 17.48
C GLY A 246 8.10 -16.97 17.09
N ALA A 247 6.91 -17.57 16.95
CA ALA A 247 6.79 -18.94 16.47
C ALA A 247 7.30 -19.11 15.03
N LEU A 248 6.98 -18.18 14.13
CA LEU A 248 7.46 -18.20 12.75
C LEU A 248 8.98 -17.96 12.64
N GLU A 249 9.56 -17.10 13.48
CA GLU A 249 11.03 -16.91 13.56
C GLU A 249 11.73 -18.19 13.98
N LEU A 250 11.22 -18.83 15.03
CA LEU A 250 11.78 -20.06 15.54
C LEU A 250 11.73 -21.17 14.49
N ILE A 251 10.64 -21.26 13.70
CA ILE A 251 10.54 -22.21 12.58
C ILE A 251 11.55 -21.89 11.47
N SER A 252 11.70 -20.62 11.08
CA SER A 252 12.67 -20.22 10.05
C SER A 252 14.11 -20.49 10.48
N SER A 253 14.47 -20.08 11.71
CA SER A 253 15.80 -20.28 12.28
C SER A 253 16.14 -21.77 12.42
N THR A 254 15.18 -22.59 12.87
CA THR A 254 15.40 -24.05 12.95
C THR A 254 15.54 -24.69 11.58
N GLN A 255 14.79 -24.26 10.56
CA GLN A 255 14.97 -24.74 9.19
C GLN A 255 16.34 -24.37 8.62
N GLU A 256 16.83 -23.15 8.88
CA GLU A 256 18.15 -22.70 8.44
C GLU A 256 19.28 -23.46 9.12
N VAL A 257 19.20 -23.65 10.44
CA VAL A 257 20.17 -24.45 11.22
C VAL A 257 20.19 -25.90 10.71
N LEU A 258 19.03 -26.48 10.41
CA LEU A 258 18.97 -27.84 9.87
C LEU A 258 19.60 -27.95 8.47
N ALA A 259 19.43 -26.93 7.63
CA ALA A 259 19.93 -26.89 6.26
C ALA A 259 21.45 -26.66 6.19
N LYS A 260 22.02 -25.84 7.07
CA LYS A 260 23.45 -25.49 7.07
C LYS A 260 24.30 -26.45 7.92
N GLU A 261 23.96 -26.63 9.19
CA GLU A 261 24.84 -27.27 10.19
C GLU A 261 24.60 -28.78 10.35
N LEU A 262 23.37 -29.25 10.14
CA LEU A 262 22.97 -30.65 10.36
C LEU A 262 22.66 -31.43 9.06
N ALA A 263 23.11 -30.93 7.91
CA ALA A 263 22.97 -31.63 6.64
C ALA A 263 23.63 -33.02 6.69
N GLY A 264 22.82 -34.08 6.58
CA GLY A 264 23.27 -35.49 6.59
C GLY A 264 22.93 -36.31 7.83
N VAL A 265 22.35 -35.71 8.88
CA VAL A 265 21.88 -36.45 10.06
C VAL A 265 20.55 -37.16 9.75
N THR A 266 20.58 -38.49 9.63
CA THR A 266 19.41 -39.31 9.22
C THR A 266 18.26 -39.27 10.22
N SER A 267 18.52 -39.07 11.52
CA SER A 267 17.48 -39.02 12.56
C SER A 267 16.57 -37.79 12.48
N LEU A 268 17.00 -36.72 11.80
CA LEU A 268 16.25 -35.45 11.68
C LEU A 268 15.58 -35.28 10.32
N ARG A 269 15.56 -36.31 9.47
CA ARG A 269 15.05 -36.24 8.09
C ARG A 269 13.57 -35.84 7.99
N TYR A 270 12.76 -36.21 8.99
CA TYR A 270 11.31 -35.92 9.01
C TYR A 270 10.97 -34.58 9.67
N LEU A 271 11.93 -33.94 10.34
CA LEU A 271 11.69 -32.69 11.04
C LEU A 271 11.38 -31.51 10.09
N PRO A 272 12.05 -31.34 8.93
CA PRO A 272 11.67 -30.33 7.94
C PRO A 272 10.21 -30.45 7.48
N SER A 273 9.74 -31.68 7.22
CA SER A 273 8.35 -31.91 6.85
C SER A 273 7.40 -31.58 7.99
N GLN A 274 7.75 -31.91 9.24
CA GLN A 274 6.94 -31.56 10.40
C GLN A 274 6.89 -30.04 10.63
N LEU A 275 8.02 -29.33 10.50
CA LEU A 275 8.07 -27.86 10.56
C LEU A 275 7.23 -27.22 9.45
N LYS A 276 7.21 -27.81 8.25
CA LYS A 276 6.37 -27.33 7.14
C LYS A 276 4.87 -27.56 7.39
N GLU A 277 4.49 -28.67 8.00
CA GLU A 277 3.10 -28.91 8.41
C GLU A 277 2.69 -28.02 9.59
N MET A 278 3.58 -27.77 10.56
CA MET A 278 3.35 -26.80 11.64
C MET A 278 3.18 -25.38 11.08
N LEU A 279 3.95 -24.99 10.07
CA LEU A 279 3.77 -23.71 9.38
C LEU A 279 2.39 -23.62 8.71
N LYS A 280 1.94 -24.66 8.00
CA LYS A 280 0.57 -24.70 7.44
C LYS A 280 -0.52 -24.63 8.52
N LEU A 281 -0.29 -25.26 9.66
CA LEU A 281 -1.23 -25.21 10.78
C LEU A 281 -1.31 -23.79 11.35
N ILE A 282 -0.18 -23.12 11.57
CA ILE A 282 -0.10 -21.73 12.02
C ILE A 282 -0.80 -20.81 11.01
N SER A 283 -0.56 -20.98 9.71
CA SER A 283 -1.25 -20.26 8.63
C SER A 283 -2.77 -20.34 8.74
N LYS A 284 -3.28 -21.56 8.92
CA LYS A 284 -4.71 -21.81 9.05
C LYS A 284 -5.26 -21.22 10.35
N MET A 285 -4.53 -21.35 11.47
CA MET A 285 -4.93 -20.77 12.76
C MET A 285 -5.00 -19.24 12.68
N LEU A 286 -3.97 -18.59 12.16
CA LEU A 286 -3.90 -17.15 11.92
C LEU A 286 -5.08 -16.64 11.10
N SER A 287 -5.40 -17.32 9.99
CA SER A 287 -6.53 -16.96 9.12
C SER A 287 -7.86 -17.07 9.88
N THR A 288 -8.09 -18.18 10.59
CA THR A 288 -9.33 -18.37 11.36
C THR A 288 -9.47 -17.43 12.55
N GLU A 289 -8.37 -17.06 13.19
CA GLU A 289 -8.39 -16.13 14.31
C GLU A 289 -8.59 -14.69 13.83
N PHE A 290 -8.01 -14.32 12.68
CA PHE A 290 -8.29 -13.05 12.03
C PHE A 290 -9.74 -12.93 11.57
N GLU A 291 -10.33 -13.98 11.00
CA GLU A 291 -11.77 -14.00 10.65
C GLU A 291 -12.66 -13.80 11.88
N ARG A 292 -12.37 -14.50 12.99
CA ARG A 292 -13.10 -14.33 14.26
C ARG A 292 -12.94 -12.92 14.82
N TYR A 293 -11.74 -12.39 14.75
CA TYR A 293 -11.44 -11.03 15.17
C TYR A 293 -12.22 -10.01 14.32
N ALA A 294 -12.19 -10.14 12.99
CA ALA A 294 -12.90 -9.26 12.07
C ALA A 294 -14.41 -9.29 12.33
N ALA A 295 -14.99 -10.49 12.49
CA ALA A 295 -16.40 -10.63 12.84
C ALA A 295 -16.73 -9.98 14.19
N ALA A 296 -15.90 -10.17 15.21
CA ALA A 296 -16.11 -9.61 16.55
C ALA A 296 -15.98 -8.08 16.59
N ASP A 297 -15.03 -7.51 15.86
CA ASP A 297 -14.80 -6.06 15.79
C ASP A 297 -15.91 -5.36 14.99
N LEU A 298 -16.29 -5.91 13.84
CA LEU A 298 -17.27 -5.31 12.94
C LEU A 298 -18.72 -5.43 13.43
N HIS A 299 -19.10 -6.53 14.10
CA HIS A 299 -20.46 -6.74 14.62
C HIS A 299 -20.69 -6.19 16.03
N ARG A 300 -19.69 -5.51 16.62
CA ARG A 300 -19.83 -4.89 17.94
C ARG A 300 -20.84 -3.73 17.90
N PRO A 301 -21.71 -3.55 18.92
CA PRO A 301 -22.62 -2.41 19.01
C PRO A 301 -21.89 -1.06 18.87
N LEU A 302 -22.54 -0.10 18.22
CA LEU A 302 -21.97 1.18 17.77
C LEU A 302 -21.89 2.27 18.86
N ASP A 303 -22.20 1.93 20.11
CA ASP A 303 -22.37 2.89 21.21
C ASP A 303 -21.06 3.26 21.95
N GLY A 304 -19.95 2.57 21.67
CA GLY A 304 -18.67 2.75 22.37
C GLY A 304 -17.54 3.32 21.49
N ILE A 305 -16.66 4.09 22.15
CA ILE A 305 -15.42 4.74 21.65
C ILE A 305 -14.88 4.07 20.37
N GLY A 306 -14.85 4.85 19.28
CA GLY A 306 -14.43 4.43 17.95
C GLY A 306 -12.94 4.09 17.88
N GLY A 307 -12.61 2.91 18.39
CA GLY A 307 -11.27 2.34 18.37
C GLY A 307 -11.31 0.86 18.02
N VAL A 308 -10.18 0.39 17.50
CA VAL A 308 -9.92 -1.02 17.18
C VAL A 308 -9.93 -1.86 18.45
N LEU A 309 -10.59 -3.01 18.44
CA LEU A 309 -10.54 -3.97 19.54
C LEU A 309 -9.11 -4.53 19.68
N GLU A 310 -8.45 -4.43 20.84
CA GLU A 310 -7.13 -5.05 21.08
C GLU A 310 -6.07 -4.78 19.96
N PRO A 311 -5.54 -3.55 19.81
CA PRO A 311 -4.65 -3.17 18.70
C PRO A 311 -3.34 -3.98 18.65
N GLU A 312 -2.83 -4.42 19.80
CA GLU A 312 -1.62 -5.26 19.90
C GLU A 312 -1.85 -6.66 19.31
N ARG A 313 -3.04 -7.23 19.52
CA ARG A 313 -3.43 -8.52 18.97
C ARG A 313 -3.67 -8.45 17.46
N LEU A 314 -4.30 -7.38 16.98
CA LEU A 314 -4.40 -7.14 15.54
C LEU A 314 -3.02 -6.99 14.91
N THR A 315 -2.11 -6.27 15.58
CA THR A 315 -0.74 -6.08 15.11
C THR A 315 0.01 -7.41 14.98
N SER A 316 -0.08 -8.30 15.97
CA SER A 316 0.56 -9.61 15.91
C SER A 316 -0.05 -10.53 14.85
N LEU A 317 -1.39 -10.54 14.70
CA LEU A 317 -2.10 -11.29 13.67
C LEU A 317 -1.72 -10.81 12.26
N VAL A 318 -1.75 -9.50 12.03
CA VAL A 318 -1.43 -8.89 10.74
C VAL A 318 0.05 -9.07 10.40
N ALA A 319 0.96 -8.90 11.36
CA ALA A 319 2.38 -9.16 11.15
C ALA A 319 2.65 -10.63 10.78
N GLY A 320 1.99 -11.58 11.47
CA GLY A 320 2.06 -13.01 11.15
C GLY A 320 1.54 -13.33 9.74
N LEU A 321 0.39 -12.79 9.37
CA LEU A 321 -0.23 -12.99 8.05
C LEU A 321 0.57 -12.33 6.91
N LEU A 322 1.15 -11.14 7.14
CA LEU A 322 2.01 -10.45 6.17
C LEU A 322 3.28 -11.25 5.90
N ARG A 323 3.84 -11.91 6.92
CA ARG A 323 5.06 -12.74 6.79
C ARG A 323 4.84 -14.00 5.94
N GLU A 324 3.65 -14.59 5.99
CA GLU A 324 3.27 -15.69 5.11
C GLU A 324 3.00 -15.27 3.66
N ARG A 325 3.03 -13.96 3.36
CA ARG A 325 2.82 -13.34 2.04
C ARG A 325 1.44 -13.61 1.42
N HIS A 326 0.49 -14.09 2.21
CA HIS A 326 -0.83 -14.48 1.72
C HIS A 326 -1.85 -13.34 1.90
N LEU A 327 -2.03 -12.50 0.87
CA LEU A 327 -2.92 -11.33 0.91
C LEU A 327 -4.43 -11.64 0.87
N GLN A 328 -4.83 -12.91 0.98
CA GLN A 328 -6.25 -13.30 0.93
C GLN A 328 -7.04 -12.86 2.17
N PHE A 329 -6.35 -12.63 3.30
CA PHE A 329 -7.00 -12.13 4.52
C PHE A 329 -7.62 -10.74 4.31
N LEU A 330 -7.09 -9.95 3.37
CA LEU A 330 -7.64 -8.65 3.01
C LEU A 330 -8.98 -8.78 2.26
N GLU A 331 -9.12 -9.78 1.40
CA GLU A 331 -10.38 -10.04 0.68
C GLU A 331 -11.46 -10.59 1.62
N THR A 332 -11.08 -11.45 2.57
CA THR A 332 -12.01 -11.93 3.61
C THR A 332 -12.42 -10.79 4.54
N TYR A 333 -11.51 -9.89 4.93
CA TYR A 333 -11.86 -8.68 5.68
C TYR A 333 -12.85 -7.78 4.92
N LYS A 334 -12.64 -7.59 3.60
CA LYS A 334 -13.57 -6.86 2.74
C LYS A 334 -14.96 -7.51 2.73
N GLN A 335 -15.01 -8.82 2.56
CA GLN A 335 -16.28 -9.56 2.55
C GLN A 335 -17.00 -9.43 3.90
N GLU A 336 -16.27 -9.53 5.00
CA GLU A 336 -16.82 -9.39 6.35
C GLU A 336 -17.31 -7.96 6.65
N ALA A 337 -16.61 -6.94 6.15
CA ALA A 337 -17.05 -5.55 6.26
C ALA A 337 -18.36 -5.31 5.50
N VAL A 338 -18.51 -5.92 4.32
CA VAL A 338 -19.75 -5.86 3.52
C VAL A 338 -20.90 -6.61 4.20
N THR A 339 -20.65 -7.80 4.75
CA THR A 339 -21.68 -8.55 5.50
C THR A 339 -22.10 -7.82 6.77
N ALA A 340 -21.16 -7.21 7.50
CA ALA A 340 -21.46 -6.38 8.67
C ALA A 340 -22.32 -5.15 8.31
N ALA A 341 -21.99 -4.45 7.20
CA ALA A 341 -22.81 -3.35 6.70
C ALA A 341 -24.24 -3.80 6.34
N GLN A 342 -24.38 -4.98 5.72
CA GLN A 342 -25.69 -5.56 5.40
C GLN A 342 -26.48 -5.97 6.65
N ALA A 343 -25.83 -6.59 7.63
CA ALA A 343 -26.46 -7.02 8.88
C ALA A 343 -26.94 -5.83 9.71
N LEU A 344 -26.12 -4.79 9.82
CA LEU A 344 -26.47 -3.54 10.50
C LEU A 344 -27.69 -2.88 9.84
N LEU A 345 -27.72 -2.80 8.51
CA LEU A 345 -28.85 -2.21 7.80
C LEU A 345 -30.14 -3.01 8.04
N LYS A 346 -30.06 -4.34 7.99
CA LYS A 346 -31.19 -5.23 8.30
C LYS A 346 -31.67 -5.05 9.74
N GLN A 347 -30.76 -4.97 10.70
CA GLN A 347 -31.10 -4.78 12.11
C GLN A 347 -31.83 -3.44 12.33
N LEU A 348 -31.32 -2.34 11.75
CA LEU A 348 -31.97 -1.03 11.86
C LEU A 348 -33.35 -1.00 11.19
N MET A 349 -33.50 -1.70 10.06
CA MET A 349 -34.81 -1.84 9.42
C MET A 349 -35.78 -2.64 10.30
N ILE A 350 -35.34 -3.74 10.91
CA ILE A 350 -36.18 -4.55 11.81
C ILE A 350 -36.57 -3.76 13.07
N GLU A 351 -35.64 -3.03 13.68
CA GLU A 351 -35.90 -2.25 14.90
C GLU A 351 -36.93 -1.13 14.66
N GLN A 352 -36.91 -0.50 13.48
CA GLN A 352 -37.86 0.57 13.13
C GLN A 352 -39.18 0.04 12.52
N LEU A 353 -39.23 -1.24 12.14
CA LEU A 353 -40.44 -1.94 11.68
C LEU A 353 -41.12 -2.74 12.79
N ALA A 354 -40.46 -2.97 13.93
CA ALA A 354 -41.04 -3.63 15.09
C ALA A 354 -42.26 -2.87 15.66
N ASP A 355 -42.34 -1.56 15.44
CA ASP A 355 -43.48 -0.72 15.85
C ASP A 355 -44.67 -0.80 14.86
N ALA A 356 -44.49 -1.39 13.67
CA ALA A 356 -45.53 -1.56 12.65
C ALA A 356 -45.79 -3.06 12.41
N GLU A 357 -46.64 -3.65 13.26
CA GLU A 357 -46.98 -5.08 13.27
C GLU A 357 -47.39 -5.64 11.88
N ASP A 358 -47.94 -4.81 10.98
CA ASP A 358 -48.45 -5.21 9.66
C ASP A 358 -47.39 -5.37 8.55
N ASP A 359 -46.17 -4.83 8.69
CA ASP A 359 -45.15 -4.80 7.61
C ASP A 359 -44.00 -5.83 7.80
N LEU A 360 -44.01 -6.58 8.91
CA LEU A 360 -42.93 -7.50 9.28
C LEU A 360 -42.87 -8.76 8.39
N GLU A 361 -43.99 -9.16 7.78
CA GLU A 361 -44.07 -10.35 6.91
C GLU A 361 -43.35 -10.18 5.55
N SER A 362 -43.06 -8.95 5.11
CA SER A 362 -42.37 -8.71 3.82
C SER A 362 -40.84 -8.82 3.88
N LEU A 363 -40.25 -8.98 5.07
CA LEU A 363 -38.80 -9.00 5.27
C LEU A 363 -38.14 -10.37 5.02
N THR A 364 -38.89 -11.38 4.56
CA THR A 364 -38.36 -12.72 4.28
C THR A 364 -37.64 -12.78 2.92
N GLY A 365 -36.50 -12.09 2.80
CA GLY A 365 -35.63 -12.20 1.63
C GLY A 365 -34.66 -11.02 1.48
N SER A 366 -33.35 -11.32 1.48
CA SER A 366 -32.19 -10.45 1.17
C SER A 366 -32.06 -9.07 1.87
N GLY A 367 -33.09 -8.55 2.55
CA GLY A 367 -33.16 -7.17 3.04
C GLY A 367 -33.34 -6.14 1.92
N GLU A 368 -33.78 -6.57 0.73
CA GLU A 368 -33.83 -5.71 -0.46
C GLU A 368 -35.14 -4.94 -0.64
N VAL A 369 -36.19 -5.29 0.09
CA VAL A 369 -37.50 -4.66 -0.02
C VAL A 369 -37.82 -3.96 1.30
N ALA A 370 -37.58 -2.65 1.34
CA ALA A 370 -38.14 -1.82 2.40
C ALA A 370 -39.67 -1.73 2.21
N PRO A 371 -40.48 -2.04 3.24
CA PRO A 371 -41.93 -1.84 3.17
C PRO A 371 -42.28 -0.35 3.01
N SER A 372 -43.52 -0.06 2.62
CA SER A 372 -43.98 1.31 2.38
C SER A 372 -44.12 2.08 3.68
N MET A 373 -43.03 2.71 4.13
CA MET A 373 -43.02 3.54 5.34
C MET A 373 -43.53 4.96 5.05
N ASP A 374 -44.06 5.61 6.09
CA ASP A 374 -44.36 7.04 6.07
C ASP A 374 -43.06 7.86 5.87
N ALA A 375 -43.16 8.98 5.14
CA ALA A 375 -42.02 9.79 4.73
C ALA A 375 -41.17 10.30 5.91
N ALA A 376 -41.78 10.58 7.06
CA ALA A 376 -41.08 10.99 8.27
C ALA A 376 -40.28 9.84 8.91
N ARG A 377 -40.85 8.63 8.96
CA ARG A 377 -40.15 7.44 9.49
C ARG A 377 -39.02 7.01 8.57
N TRP A 378 -39.23 7.05 7.26
CA TRP A 378 -38.19 6.77 6.28
C TRP A 378 -36.98 7.70 6.40
N LEU A 379 -37.20 9.02 6.58
CA LEU A 379 -36.11 9.97 6.81
C LEU A 379 -35.35 9.67 8.10
N SER A 380 -36.06 9.31 9.17
CA SER A 380 -35.43 8.88 10.44
C SER A 380 -34.55 7.64 10.24
N VAL A 381 -35.08 6.62 9.54
CA VAL A 381 -34.34 5.39 9.19
C VAL A 381 -33.10 5.73 8.37
N LEU A 382 -33.23 6.60 7.36
CA LEU A 382 -32.13 6.98 6.49
C LEU A 382 -31.05 7.76 7.25
N ASN A 383 -31.44 8.66 8.17
CA ASN A 383 -30.51 9.38 9.02
C ASN A 383 -29.76 8.41 9.96
N LEU A 384 -30.49 7.52 10.65
CA LEU A 384 -29.91 6.52 11.54
C LEU A 384 -28.99 5.55 10.80
N ALA A 385 -29.40 5.08 9.62
CA ALA A 385 -28.58 4.24 8.74
C ALA A 385 -27.33 4.97 8.25
N SER A 386 -27.43 6.24 7.88
CA SER A 386 -26.27 7.04 7.45
C SER A 386 -25.26 7.25 8.59
N GLU A 387 -25.73 7.46 9.81
CA GLU A 387 -24.87 7.60 10.99
C GLU A 387 -24.20 6.28 11.34
N ALA A 388 -24.96 5.19 11.38
CA ALA A 388 -24.47 3.87 11.75
C ALA A 388 -23.49 3.31 10.69
N LEU A 389 -23.81 3.43 9.40
CA LEU A 389 -22.86 3.09 8.31
C LEU A 389 -21.65 4.02 8.34
N GLY A 390 -21.81 5.30 8.66
CA GLY A 390 -20.69 6.23 8.84
C GLY A 390 -19.73 5.79 9.95
N LYS A 391 -20.26 5.38 11.10
CA LYS A 391 -19.46 4.83 12.21
C LYS A 391 -18.77 3.51 11.82
N LEU A 392 -19.44 2.64 11.06
CA LEU A 392 -18.86 1.41 10.53
C LEU A 392 -17.67 1.70 9.60
N VAL A 393 -17.84 2.63 8.65
CA VAL A 393 -16.76 3.04 7.72
C VAL A 393 -15.57 3.66 8.49
N GLN A 394 -15.83 4.41 9.57
CA GLN A 394 -14.77 4.91 10.45
C GLN A 394 -14.01 3.78 11.18
N ARG A 395 -14.71 2.74 11.64
CA ARG A 395 -14.06 1.55 12.24
C ARG A 395 -13.21 0.79 11.22
N VAL A 396 -13.73 0.58 10.02
CA VAL A 396 -12.98 -0.03 8.91
C VAL A 396 -11.73 0.79 8.58
N LYS A 397 -11.83 2.13 8.61
CA LYS A 397 -10.67 3.02 8.46
C LYS A 397 -9.65 2.83 9.59
N ALA A 398 -10.08 2.69 10.84
CA ALA A 398 -9.16 2.49 11.96
C ALA A 398 -8.39 1.16 11.84
N VAL A 399 -9.07 0.06 11.48
CA VAL A 399 -8.41 -1.23 11.21
C VAL A 399 -7.49 -1.13 9.99
N HIS A 400 -7.92 -0.45 8.92
CA HIS A 400 -7.08 -0.15 7.75
C HIS A 400 -5.80 0.61 8.16
N ASP A 401 -5.91 1.62 9.02
CA ASP A 401 -4.76 2.42 9.45
C ASP A 401 -3.78 1.60 10.29
N VAL A 402 -4.26 0.71 11.17
CA VAL A 402 -3.40 -0.24 11.90
C VAL A 402 -2.73 -1.23 10.94
N ILE A 403 -3.45 -1.80 9.97
CA ILE A 403 -2.85 -2.70 8.98
C ILE A 403 -1.79 -1.96 8.13
N ARG A 404 -2.04 -0.69 7.79
CA ARG A 404 -1.07 0.14 7.07
C ARG A 404 0.17 0.42 7.91
N GLU A 405 0.01 0.79 9.18
CA GLU A 405 1.12 1.07 10.10
C GLU A 405 1.97 -0.17 10.35
N THR A 406 1.33 -1.33 10.54
CA THR A 406 2.03 -2.61 10.73
C THR A 406 2.74 -3.08 9.46
N ALA A 407 2.14 -2.87 8.28
CA ALA A 407 2.80 -3.09 7.00
C ALA A 407 3.98 -2.12 6.76
N ALA A 408 3.90 -0.88 7.26
CA ALA A 408 4.99 0.10 7.19
C ALA A 408 6.14 -0.24 8.16
N ALA A 409 5.81 -0.67 9.37
CA ALA A 409 6.77 -1.17 10.35
C ALA A 409 7.52 -2.40 9.83
N SER A 410 6.79 -3.35 9.22
CA SER A 410 7.35 -4.58 8.63
C SER A 410 8.24 -4.34 7.40
N ALA A 411 8.13 -3.17 6.76
CA ALA A 411 8.94 -2.74 5.63
C ALA A 411 10.10 -1.79 6.03
N GLY A 412 10.24 -1.46 7.32
CA GLY A 412 11.27 -0.56 7.83
C GLY A 412 11.04 0.92 7.53
N LEU A 413 9.80 1.30 7.17
CA LEU A 413 9.40 2.67 6.82
C LEU A 413 8.78 3.44 8.01
N SER A 414 8.64 2.78 9.17
CA SER A 414 8.15 3.40 10.41
C SER A 414 9.24 4.22 11.10
N ALA A 415 8.86 5.36 11.69
CA ALA A 415 9.75 6.24 12.47
C ALA A 415 10.18 5.65 13.83
N THR A 416 9.50 4.60 14.30
CA THR A 416 9.87 3.90 15.54
C THR A 416 10.78 2.71 15.20
N PRO A 417 12.00 2.63 15.75
CA PRO A 417 12.87 1.48 15.54
C PRO A 417 12.31 0.28 16.31
N SER A 418 11.44 -0.49 15.68
CA SER A 418 11.05 -1.82 16.15
C SER A 418 12.15 -2.80 15.72
N GLU A 419 12.63 -3.63 16.65
CA GLU A 419 13.66 -4.67 16.44
C GLU A 419 13.22 -5.82 15.51
N THR A 420 12.07 -5.68 14.85
CA THR A 420 11.51 -6.64 13.90
C THR A 420 12.27 -6.60 12.58
N GLU A 421 12.85 -7.73 12.18
CA GLU A 421 13.54 -7.89 10.90
C GLU A 421 12.67 -7.41 9.73
N ASN A 422 13.21 -6.58 8.83
CA ASN A 422 12.51 -6.11 7.63
C ASN A 422 12.26 -7.28 6.67
N PHE A 423 11.05 -7.85 6.68
CA PHE A 423 10.71 -9.02 5.86
C PHE A 423 9.91 -8.69 4.59
N LEU A 424 9.33 -7.49 4.48
CA LEU A 424 8.61 -7.03 3.28
C LEU A 424 9.52 -6.25 2.33
N THR A 425 9.43 -6.55 1.03
CA THR A 425 10.04 -5.69 0.00
C THR A 425 9.19 -4.46 -0.27
N GLY A 426 9.80 -3.34 -0.68
CA GLY A 426 9.07 -2.10 -0.97
C GLY A 426 7.94 -2.25 -2.02
N GLY A 427 8.09 -3.19 -2.96
CA GLY A 427 7.03 -3.52 -3.93
C GLY A 427 5.85 -4.30 -3.33
N GLU A 428 6.09 -5.15 -2.34
CA GLU A 428 5.03 -5.86 -1.61
C GLU A 428 4.26 -4.90 -0.70
N HIS A 429 4.96 -3.96 -0.05
CA HIS A 429 4.33 -2.89 0.73
C HIS A 429 3.39 -2.04 -0.14
N GLN A 430 3.82 -1.62 -1.33
CA GLN A 430 2.98 -0.84 -2.25
C GLN A 430 1.76 -1.63 -2.74
N ARG A 431 1.88 -2.96 -2.89
CA ARG A 431 0.75 -3.83 -3.26
C ARG A 431 -0.27 -3.95 -2.12
N VAL A 432 0.19 -4.07 -0.88
CA VAL A 432 -0.67 -4.05 0.32
C VAL A 432 -1.40 -2.72 0.43
N GLU A 433 -0.68 -1.60 0.29
CA GLU A 433 -1.26 -0.25 0.37
C GLU A 433 -2.32 -0.02 -0.73
N SER A 434 -2.05 -0.50 -1.95
CA SER A 434 -3.00 -0.39 -3.06
C SER A 434 -4.27 -1.20 -2.80
N LYS A 435 -4.13 -2.44 -2.29
CA LYS A 435 -5.27 -3.28 -1.92
C LYS A 435 -6.06 -2.70 -0.75
N LEU A 436 -5.38 -2.15 0.27
CA LEU A 436 -6.02 -1.50 1.40
C LEU A 436 -6.88 -0.30 0.97
N LYS A 437 -6.36 0.53 0.05
CA LYS A 437 -7.13 1.61 -0.58
C LYS A 437 -8.34 1.08 -1.36
N GLU A 438 -8.18 0.01 -2.11
CA GLU A 438 -9.27 -0.63 -2.86
C GLU A 438 -10.38 -1.15 -1.95
N ILE A 439 -10.03 -1.76 -0.80
CA ILE A 439 -11.00 -2.23 0.19
C ILE A 439 -11.81 -1.07 0.73
N LEU A 440 -11.14 0.00 1.18
CA LEU A 440 -11.80 1.17 1.73
C LEU A 440 -12.80 1.77 0.72
N ILE A 441 -12.36 1.95 -0.54
CA ILE A 441 -13.23 2.42 -1.64
C ILE A 441 -14.41 1.47 -1.84
N SER A 442 -14.20 0.16 -1.88
CA SER A 442 -15.27 -0.82 -2.10
C SER A 442 -16.31 -0.85 -0.98
N VAL A 443 -15.91 -0.67 0.29
CA VAL A 443 -16.83 -0.58 1.42
C VAL A 443 -17.60 0.73 1.39
N CYS A 444 -16.94 1.86 1.08
CA CYS A 444 -17.59 3.16 0.85
C CYS A 444 -18.65 3.06 -0.28
N ASP A 445 -18.28 2.46 -1.42
CA ASP A 445 -19.15 2.32 -2.59
C ASP A 445 -20.37 1.44 -2.26
N TYR A 446 -20.16 0.32 -1.55
CA TYR A 446 -21.25 -0.55 -1.11
C TYR A 446 -22.23 0.18 -0.18
N CYS A 447 -21.72 0.92 0.82
CA CYS A 447 -22.58 1.69 1.73
C CYS A 447 -23.39 2.77 0.98
N ASN A 448 -22.74 3.47 0.04
CA ASN A 448 -23.42 4.47 -0.81
C ASN A 448 -24.47 3.83 -1.73
N GLU A 449 -24.19 2.67 -2.33
CA GLU A 449 -25.13 1.95 -3.19
C GLU A 449 -26.35 1.44 -2.39
N ARG A 450 -26.14 0.97 -1.15
CA ARG A 450 -27.24 0.54 -0.29
C ARG A 450 -28.12 1.72 0.14
N LEU A 451 -27.55 2.84 0.58
CA LEU A 451 -28.33 4.05 0.83
C LEU A 451 -29.03 4.55 -0.44
N ALA A 452 -28.39 4.47 -1.61
CA ALA A 452 -29.00 4.85 -2.88
C ALA A 452 -30.22 3.98 -3.22
N SER A 453 -30.16 2.68 -2.94
CA SER A 453 -31.29 1.76 -3.13
C SER A 453 -32.47 2.08 -2.20
N LEU A 454 -32.21 2.50 -0.95
CA LEU A 454 -33.26 2.95 -0.03
C LEU A 454 -33.92 4.27 -0.47
N VAL A 455 -33.16 5.14 -1.15
CA VAL A 455 -33.68 6.39 -1.71
C VAL A 455 -34.53 6.15 -2.96
N SER A 456 -34.08 5.27 -3.87
CA SER A 456 -34.75 5.04 -5.14
C SER A 456 -36.08 4.30 -5.00
N GLN A 457 -36.22 3.42 -4.01
CA GLN A 457 -37.43 2.60 -3.83
C GLN A 457 -38.67 3.39 -3.34
N GLN A 458 -38.49 4.59 -2.79
CA GLN A 458 -39.59 5.37 -2.23
C GLN A 458 -40.30 6.29 -3.25
N SER A 459 -39.78 6.42 -4.48
CA SER A 459 -40.21 7.44 -5.45
C SER A 459 -41.66 7.36 -5.92
N ASP A 460 -42.32 6.20 -5.80
CA ASP A 460 -43.52 5.94 -6.59
C ASP A 460 -44.85 6.17 -5.85
N LYS A 461 -44.87 6.29 -4.52
CA LYS A 461 -46.13 6.18 -3.75
C LYS A 461 -46.49 7.34 -2.81
N GLN A 462 -45.55 8.17 -2.35
CA GLN A 462 -45.85 9.24 -1.37
C GLN A 462 -45.44 10.64 -1.84
N THR A 463 -46.24 11.65 -1.48
CA THR A 463 -45.94 13.07 -1.71
C THR A 463 -44.90 13.54 -0.70
N ILE A 464 -43.66 13.71 -1.15
CA ILE A 464 -42.59 14.28 -0.34
C ILE A 464 -42.76 15.80 -0.24
N THR A 465 -42.61 16.33 0.97
CA THR A 465 -42.72 17.76 1.30
C THR A 465 -41.39 18.48 1.05
N SER A 466 -41.42 19.81 0.86
CA SER A 466 -40.21 20.64 0.65
C SER A 466 -39.16 20.43 1.75
N THR A 467 -39.60 20.41 3.02
CA THR A 467 -38.73 20.21 4.20
C THR A 467 -38.05 18.84 4.21
N GLN A 468 -38.77 17.81 3.77
CA GLN A 468 -38.27 16.44 3.72
C GLN A 468 -37.17 16.27 2.67
N ILE A 469 -37.22 17.03 1.57
CA ILE A 469 -36.19 17.01 0.53
C ILE A 469 -34.95 17.79 0.95
N THR A 470 -35.11 18.89 1.67
CA THR A 470 -33.97 19.61 2.25
C THR A 470 -33.26 18.77 3.30
N GLU A 471 -34.01 18.06 4.14
CA GLU A 471 -33.45 17.10 5.11
C GLU A 471 -32.72 15.95 4.40
N LEU A 472 -33.31 15.40 3.34
CA LEU A 472 -32.66 14.37 2.52
C LEU A 472 -31.37 14.87 1.87
N SER A 473 -31.37 16.10 1.34
CA SER A 473 -30.17 16.73 0.75
C SER A 473 -29.06 16.83 1.80
N ALA A 474 -29.39 17.30 3.00
CA ALA A 474 -28.42 17.43 4.09
C ALA A 474 -27.83 16.07 4.50
N ILE A 475 -28.66 15.02 4.61
CA ILE A 475 -28.17 13.68 4.97
C ILE A 475 -27.24 13.13 3.88
N VAL A 476 -27.61 13.28 2.61
CA VAL A 476 -26.80 12.84 1.45
C VAL A 476 -25.47 13.59 1.39
N GLU A 477 -25.47 14.90 1.60
CA GLU A 477 -24.25 15.72 1.61
C GLU A 477 -23.33 15.33 2.77
N ILE A 478 -23.85 15.26 4.00
CA ILE A 478 -23.07 14.89 5.19
C ILE A 478 -22.45 13.50 5.04
N PHE A 479 -23.22 12.51 4.55
CA PHE A 479 -22.71 11.16 4.38
C PHE A 479 -21.68 11.06 3.26
N THR A 480 -21.94 11.68 2.10
CA THR A 480 -21.01 11.64 0.97
C THR A 480 -19.71 12.39 1.26
N GLU A 481 -19.76 13.52 1.99
CA GLU A 481 -18.58 14.22 2.47
C GLU A 481 -17.77 13.37 3.45
N LYS A 482 -18.43 12.69 4.40
CA LYS A 482 -17.75 11.74 5.31
C LYS A 482 -17.06 10.62 4.53
N CYS A 483 -17.72 10.03 3.54
CA CYS A 483 -17.11 9.02 2.67
C CYS A 483 -15.94 9.57 1.85
N GLU A 484 -16.05 10.79 1.31
CA GLU A 484 -14.98 11.45 0.55
C GLU A 484 -13.74 11.72 1.41
N VAL A 485 -13.92 12.19 2.65
CA VAL A 485 -12.81 12.42 3.60
C VAL A 485 -12.11 11.11 3.99
N ILE A 486 -12.84 10.00 4.02
CA ILE A 486 -12.29 8.69 4.37
C ILE A 486 -11.60 8.02 3.17
N CYS A 487 -12.27 7.98 2.01
CA CYS A 487 -11.86 7.23 0.83
C CYS A 487 -11.03 8.06 -0.18
N GLY A 488 -11.07 9.39 -0.13
CA GLY A 488 -10.41 10.30 -1.08
C GLY A 488 -11.02 10.30 -2.48
N LYS A 489 -12.16 9.61 -2.68
CA LYS A 489 -12.90 9.52 -3.94
C LYS A 489 -14.39 9.78 -3.68
N GLN A 490 -15.05 10.45 -4.64
CA GLN A 490 -16.49 10.70 -4.60
C GLN A 490 -17.25 9.51 -5.19
N SER A 491 -18.11 8.86 -4.39
CA SER A 491 -19.02 7.82 -4.87
C SER A 491 -20.30 8.47 -5.45
N PRO A 492 -20.60 8.32 -6.75
CA PRO A 492 -21.70 9.05 -7.38
C PRO A 492 -23.09 8.44 -7.11
N SER A 493 -23.17 7.19 -6.64
CA SER A 493 -24.42 6.40 -6.58
C SER A 493 -25.51 7.08 -5.75
N LEU A 494 -25.18 7.54 -4.54
CA LEU A 494 -26.14 8.21 -3.65
C LEU A 494 -26.56 9.59 -4.19
N LYS A 495 -25.60 10.39 -4.68
CA LYS A 495 -25.88 11.69 -5.31
C LYS A 495 -26.77 11.53 -6.56
N ALA A 496 -26.60 10.46 -7.33
CA ALA A 496 -27.42 10.15 -8.49
C ALA A 496 -28.86 9.77 -8.09
N ALA A 497 -29.02 8.89 -7.09
CA ALA A 497 -30.35 8.53 -6.56
C ALA A 497 -31.09 9.75 -6.00
N PHE A 498 -30.40 10.62 -5.25
CA PHE A 498 -30.94 11.89 -4.78
C PHE A 498 -31.38 12.80 -5.94
N LYS A 499 -30.55 12.97 -6.98
CA LYS A 499 -30.90 13.79 -8.17
C LYS A 499 -32.17 13.31 -8.85
N ILE A 500 -32.37 12.00 -8.98
CA ILE A 500 -33.60 11.42 -9.54
C ILE A 500 -34.80 11.79 -8.67
N GLN A 501 -34.68 11.61 -7.35
CA GLN A 501 -35.77 11.89 -6.42
C GLN A 501 -36.12 13.39 -6.36
N ALA A 502 -35.11 14.24 -6.25
CA ALA A 502 -35.29 15.68 -6.27
C ALA A 502 -35.84 16.16 -7.63
N GLY A 503 -35.43 15.54 -8.75
CA GLY A 503 -36.01 15.78 -10.07
C GLY A 503 -37.50 15.43 -10.16
N ASN A 504 -37.91 14.27 -9.63
CA ASN A 504 -39.31 13.85 -9.57
C ASN A 504 -40.16 14.82 -8.74
N TYR A 505 -39.63 15.27 -7.61
CA TYR A 505 -40.28 16.32 -6.80
C TYR A 505 -40.41 17.63 -7.58
N VAL A 506 -39.33 18.13 -8.19
CA VAL A 506 -39.34 19.38 -8.95
C VAL A 506 -40.34 19.30 -10.11
N HIS A 507 -40.46 18.16 -10.78
CA HIS A 507 -41.46 17.93 -11.81
C HIS A 507 -42.89 17.97 -11.26
N LYS A 508 -43.16 17.30 -10.13
CA LYS A 508 -44.47 17.31 -9.48
C LYS A 508 -44.83 18.70 -8.95
N PHE A 509 -43.88 19.38 -8.33
CA PHE A 509 -43.97 20.77 -7.89
C PHE A 509 -44.34 21.67 -9.07
N HIS A 510 -43.61 21.57 -10.19
CA HIS A 510 -43.90 22.35 -11.39
C HIS A 510 -45.30 22.07 -11.95
N SER A 511 -45.66 20.79 -12.10
CA SER A 511 -46.97 20.38 -12.63
C SER A 511 -48.13 20.92 -11.79
N GLN A 512 -48.03 20.83 -10.45
CA GLN A 512 -49.05 21.39 -9.55
C GLN A 512 -49.19 22.91 -9.68
N ARG A 513 -48.07 23.65 -9.74
CA ARG A 513 -48.09 25.12 -9.87
C ARG A 513 -48.60 25.56 -11.24
N LYS A 514 -48.19 24.88 -12.30
CA LYS A 514 -48.68 25.10 -13.67
C LYS A 514 -50.18 24.85 -13.78
N HIS A 515 -50.68 23.78 -13.16
CA HIS A 515 -52.11 23.49 -13.10
C HIS A 515 -52.88 24.55 -12.32
N LYS A 516 -52.42 24.92 -11.11
CA LYS A 516 -53.01 25.99 -10.29
C LYS A 516 -53.07 27.31 -11.06
N LEU A 517 -51.98 27.71 -11.73
CA LEU A 517 -51.91 28.91 -12.53
C LEU A 517 -52.92 28.89 -13.70
N THR A 518 -53.02 27.77 -14.40
CA THR A 518 -53.95 27.63 -15.54
C THR A 518 -55.41 27.74 -15.09
N LEU A 519 -55.76 27.09 -13.96
CA LEU A 519 -57.11 27.20 -13.39
C LEU A 519 -57.46 28.62 -12.97
N LEU A 520 -56.51 29.34 -12.36
CA LEU A 520 -56.72 30.73 -11.93
C LEU A 520 -56.86 31.66 -13.14
N LEU A 521 -56.04 31.48 -14.18
CA LEU A 521 -56.16 32.23 -15.43
C LEU A 521 -57.51 32.02 -16.11
N ASP A 522 -58.03 30.79 -16.10
CA ASP A 522 -59.32 30.47 -16.71
C ASP A 522 -60.51 31.10 -15.98
N ALA A 523 -60.37 31.32 -14.67
CA ALA A 523 -61.36 32.00 -13.84
C ALA A 523 -61.17 33.53 -13.79
N GLU A 524 -60.10 34.06 -14.40
CA GLU A 524 -59.72 35.46 -14.29
C GLU A 524 -60.66 36.39 -15.07
N ARG A 525 -61.12 37.45 -14.40
CA ARG A 525 -62.09 38.41 -14.96
C ARG A 525 -61.44 39.67 -15.52
N TRP A 526 -60.12 39.78 -15.45
CA TRP A 526 -59.33 40.90 -15.95
C TRP A 526 -59.76 42.23 -15.33
N LYS A 527 -59.97 42.21 -14.01
CA LYS A 527 -60.27 43.40 -13.21
C LYS A 527 -59.06 43.77 -12.35
N SER A 528 -58.97 45.04 -11.97
CA SER A 528 -57.97 45.50 -11.00
C SER A 528 -58.18 44.77 -9.67
N ALA A 529 -57.11 44.21 -9.13
CA ALA A 529 -57.11 43.56 -7.82
C ALA A 529 -56.30 44.39 -6.83
N ASP A 530 -56.78 44.45 -5.59
CA ASP A 530 -56.05 45.09 -4.50
C ASP A 530 -54.82 44.26 -4.14
N VAL A 531 -53.70 44.94 -3.89
CA VAL A 531 -52.40 44.35 -3.62
C VAL A 531 -52.24 44.10 -2.12
N PRO A 532 -52.12 42.83 -1.69
CA PRO A 532 -51.75 42.49 -0.32
C PRO A 532 -50.31 42.93 -0.03
N LEU A 533 -50.08 43.37 1.21
CA LEU A 533 -48.77 43.84 1.67
C LEU A 533 -47.66 42.79 1.53
N GLU A 534 -47.98 41.51 1.73
CA GLU A 534 -47.03 40.39 1.58
C GLU A 534 -46.41 40.34 0.18
N ILE A 535 -47.19 40.70 -0.85
CA ILE A 535 -46.74 40.67 -2.24
C ILE A 535 -45.87 41.89 -2.55
N GLN A 536 -46.17 43.05 -1.95
CA GLN A 536 -45.30 44.23 -2.03
C GLN A 536 -43.93 43.93 -1.42
N VAL A 537 -43.88 43.28 -0.25
CA VAL A 537 -42.63 42.88 0.40
C VAL A 537 -41.82 41.90 -0.47
N LEU A 538 -42.47 40.94 -1.11
CA LEU A 538 -41.80 40.01 -2.05
C LEU A 538 -41.18 40.76 -3.22
N VAL A 539 -41.91 41.70 -3.80
CA VAL A 539 -41.44 42.52 -4.93
C VAL A 539 -40.29 43.43 -4.52
N ASP A 540 -40.35 44.04 -3.33
CA ASP A 540 -39.26 44.87 -2.80
C ASP A 540 -38.00 44.04 -2.53
N LYS A 541 -38.15 42.82 -1.98
CA LYS A 541 -37.03 41.88 -1.80
C LYS A 541 -36.39 41.47 -3.14
N LEU A 542 -37.21 41.22 -4.17
CA LEU A 542 -36.73 40.91 -5.52
C LEU A 542 -36.08 42.12 -6.21
N ALA A 543 -36.60 43.34 -5.98
CA ALA A 543 -36.07 44.58 -6.54
C ALA A 543 -34.67 44.93 -6.01
N LEU A 544 -34.38 44.58 -4.75
CA LEU A 544 -33.07 44.76 -4.12
C LEU A 544 -32.00 43.78 -4.66
N GLY A 545 -32.37 42.82 -5.52
CA GLY A 545 -31.45 41.85 -6.11
C GLY A 545 -30.89 40.82 -5.12
N GLY A 546 -31.47 40.73 -3.92
CA GLY A 546 -31.06 39.78 -2.89
C GLY A 546 -31.54 38.37 -3.19
N ILE A 547 -30.72 37.36 -2.87
CA ILE A 547 -31.13 35.95 -2.94
C ILE A 547 -32.31 35.75 -1.98
N VAL A 548 -33.47 35.40 -2.52
CA VAL A 548 -34.68 35.08 -1.74
C VAL A 548 -34.47 33.74 -1.02
N LYS A 549 -34.27 33.80 0.30
CA LYS A 549 -34.03 32.63 1.16
C LYS A 549 -35.29 32.04 1.78
N SER A 550 -36.36 32.82 1.91
CA SER A 550 -37.62 32.39 2.53
C SER A 550 -38.81 33.24 2.10
N LEU A 551 -40.01 32.66 2.09
CA LEU A 551 -41.26 33.40 1.92
C LEU A 551 -41.60 34.22 3.18
N PRO A 552 -42.25 35.40 3.04
CA PRO A 552 -42.78 36.17 4.16
C PRO A 552 -43.79 35.32 4.94
N GLY A 553 -43.61 35.19 6.25
CA GLY A 553 -44.45 34.37 7.13
C GLY A 553 -43.87 33.01 7.54
N SER A 554 -42.68 32.64 7.06
CA SER A 554 -41.92 31.49 7.60
C SER A 554 -41.45 31.76 9.05
N PRO A 555 -41.47 30.78 9.97
CA PRO A 555 -41.07 30.96 11.38
C PRO A 555 -39.63 31.45 11.57
N THR A 556 -38.81 31.43 10.52
CA THR A 556 -37.41 31.85 10.49
C THR A 556 -37.18 33.35 10.26
N GLU A 557 -38.18 34.12 9.82
CA GLU A 557 -38.06 35.58 9.69
C GLU A 557 -38.93 36.29 10.73
N SER A 558 -38.30 36.77 11.81
CA SER A 558 -38.91 37.72 12.75
C SER A 558 -39.01 39.09 12.09
N ILE A 559 -40.00 39.28 11.21
CA ILE A 559 -40.30 40.60 10.65
C ILE A 559 -41.03 41.42 11.73
N THR A 560 -40.25 42.16 12.50
CA THR A 560 -40.70 43.21 13.42
C THR A 560 -41.06 44.46 12.60
N ILE A 561 -42.15 44.42 11.84
CA ILE A 561 -42.71 45.65 11.28
C ILE A 561 -44.22 45.64 11.48
N LYS A 562 -44.70 46.50 12.39
CA LYS A 562 -46.11 46.85 12.55
C LYS A 562 -46.54 47.58 11.26
N TYR A 563 -47.41 46.97 10.47
CA TYR A 563 -48.05 47.64 9.34
C TYR A 563 -49.55 47.80 9.57
N ASP A 564 -50.05 48.98 9.20
CA ASP A 564 -51.46 49.38 9.22
C ASP A 564 -52.23 48.68 8.08
N SER A 565 -53.43 48.17 8.37
CA SER A 565 -54.07 47.09 7.62
C SER A 565 -54.88 47.54 6.38
N LYS A 566 -54.25 48.19 5.38
CA LYS A 566 -54.95 48.51 4.12
C LYS A 566 -54.23 47.98 2.90
N ALA A 567 -54.94 47.17 2.12
CA ALA A 567 -54.51 46.72 0.80
C ALA A 567 -54.39 47.94 -0.13
N ALA A 568 -53.30 48.00 -0.90
CA ALA A 568 -53.02 49.11 -1.81
C ALA A 568 -53.66 48.85 -3.19
N VAL A 569 -54.15 49.91 -3.84
CA VAL A 569 -54.81 49.81 -5.17
C VAL A 569 -53.80 49.59 -6.31
N SER A 570 -52.51 49.87 -6.08
CA SER A 570 -51.44 49.73 -7.08
C SER A 570 -50.16 49.21 -6.43
N LEU A 571 -49.46 48.31 -7.14
CA LEU A 571 -48.13 47.81 -6.78
C LEU A 571 -47.08 48.86 -7.14
N THR A 572 -46.22 49.25 -6.19
CA THR A 572 -45.13 50.19 -6.45
C THR A 572 -43.86 49.43 -6.80
N VAL A 573 -43.30 49.66 -7.98
CA VAL A 573 -42.04 49.06 -8.43
C VAL A 573 -41.09 50.18 -8.82
N GLY A 574 -40.08 50.43 -7.98
CA GLY A 574 -39.16 51.56 -8.16
C GLY A 574 -39.91 52.91 -8.13
N SER A 575 -39.95 53.62 -9.26
CA SER A 575 -40.66 54.90 -9.43
C SER A 575 -42.04 54.79 -10.10
N GLN A 576 -42.46 53.58 -10.52
CA GLN A 576 -43.69 53.38 -11.28
C GLN A 576 -44.76 52.63 -10.49
N GLN A 577 -46.02 53.02 -10.68
CA GLN A 577 -47.19 52.33 -10.15
C GLN A 577 -47.75 51.35 -11.19
N TYR A 578 -47.99 50.11 -10.78
CA TYR A 578 -48.56 49.05 -11.60
C TYR A 578 -49.94 48.67 -11.05
N ILE A 579 -50.97 48.83 -11.87
CA ILE A 579 -52.31 48.30 -11.56
C ILE A 579 -52.38 46.91 -12.17
N THR A 580 -52.63 45.92 -11.32
CA THR A 580 -52.43 44.51 -11.63
C THR A 580 -53.68 43.68 -11.41
N ILE A 581 -53.65 42.48 -11.97
CA ILE A 581 -54.73 41.51 -11.94
C ILE A 581 -54.46 40.49 -10.81
N GLY A 582 -55.50 39.91 -10.21
CA GLY A 582 -55.36 38.95 -9.10
C GLY A 582 -54.45 37.77 -9.45
N THR A 583 -54.59 37.19 -10.65
CA THR A 583 -53.71 36.09 -11.08
C THR A 583 -52.24 36.50 -11.25
N SER A 584 -51.95 37.76 -11.62
CA SER A 584 -50.56 38.26 -11.70
C SER A 584 -49.91 38.39 -10.33
N LEU A 585 -50.67 38.73 -9.29
CA LEU A 585 -50.21 38.75 -7.90
C LEU A 585 -49.88 37.34 -7.39
N ILE A 586 -50.74 36.37 -7.69
CA ILE A 586 -50.48 34.96 -7.36
C ILE A 586 -49.26 34.45 -8.12
N LEU A 587 -49.07 34.86 -9.38
CA LEU A 587 -47.87 34.50 -10.14
C LEU A 587 -46.59 35.00 -9.47
N ILE A 588 -46.57 36.22 -8.90
CA ILE A 588 -45.41 36.72 -8.13
C ILE A 588 -45.11 35.82 -6.91
N SER A 589 -46.16 35.41 -6.19
CA SER A 589 -46.02 34.44 -5.09
C SER A 589 -45.44 33.12 -5.59
N LEU A 590 -45.96 32.59 -6.71
CA LEU A 590 -45.45 31.36 -7.31
C LEU A 590 -43.98 31.50 -7.70
N VAL A 591 -43.61 32.57 -8.42
CA VAL A 591 -42.21 32.85 -8.80
C VAL A 591 -41.30 32.87 -7.56
N SER A 592 -41.76 33.46 -6.46
CA SER A 592 -41.02 33.49 -5.19
C SER A 592 -40.83 32.09 -4.59
N GLU A 593 -41.84 31.21 -4.68
CA GLU A 593 -41.69 29.78 -4.31
C GLU A 593 -40.63 29.07 -5.15
N TYR A 594 -40.55 29.35 -6.47
CA TYR A 594 -39.48 28.81 -7.32
C TYR A 594 -38.10 29.33 -6.93
N CYS A 595 -37.99 30.61 -6.55
CA CYS A 595 -36.73 31.21 -6.09
C CYS A 595 -36.22 30.56 -4.79
N VAL A 596 -37.10 30.28 -3.83
CA VAL A 596 -36.76 29.57 -2.59
C VAL A 596 -36.40 28.11 -2.86
N CYS A 597 -37.18 27.41 -3.69
CA CYS A 597 -36.86 26.03 -4.10
C CYS A 597 -35.49 25.95 -4.81
N ALA A 598 -35.12 26.95 -5.61
CA ALA A 598 -33.80 27.03 -6.23
C ALA A 598 -32.67 27.30 -5.23
N TYR A 599 -32.94 28.02 -4.14
CA TYR A 599 -31.98 28.24 -3.05
C TYR A 599 -31.77 26.96 -2.23
N ASP A 600 -32.85 26.26 -1.91
CA ASP A 600 -32.83 24.99 -1.17
C ASP A 600 -32.18 23.86 -1.97
N LEU A 601 -32.36 23.83 -3.29
CA LEU A 601 -31.84 22.81 -4.21
C LEU A 601 -30.92 23.42 -5.27
N GLN A 602 -29.78 23.96 -4.85
CA GLN A 602 -28.81 24.61 -5.74
C GLN A 602 -28.36 23.70 -6.89
N MET A 603 -28.20 22.41 -6.64
CA MET A 603 -27.83 21.39 -7.64
C MET A 603 -28.83 21.25 -8.80
N LEU A 604 -30.10 21.64 -8.60
CA LEU A 604 -31.17 21.60 -9.59
C LEU A 604 -31.62 23.00 -10.03
N ALA A 605 -30.96 24.06 -9.57
CA ALA A 605 -31.30 25.44 -9.93
C ALA A 605 -31.45 25.68 -11.46
N PRO A 606 -30.62 25.10 -12.35
CA PRO A 606 -30.82 25.23 -13.81
C PRO A 606 -32.13 24.61 -14.30
N VAL A 607 -32.53 23.46 -13.74
CA VAL A 607 -33.78 22.77 -14.09
C VAL A 607 -34.98 23.56 -13.58
N ILE A 608 -34.91 24.08 -12.35
CA ILE A 608 -35.94 24.93 -11.75
C ILE A 608 -36.10 26.23 -12.55
N GLY A 609 -34.99 26.83 -13.02
CA GLY A 609 -35.02 28.01 -13.89
C GLY A 609 -35.73 27.74 -15.23
N ARG A 610 -35.50 26.59 -15.85
CA ARG A 610 -36.23 26.17 -17.07
C ARG A 610 -37.73 25.98 -16.82
N ASN A 611 -38.09 25.35 -15.71
CA ASN A 611 -39.49 25.15 -15.31
C ASN A 611 -40.19 26.49 -15.03
N LEU A 612 -39.49 27.45 -14.42
CA LEU A 612 -40.01 28.80 -14.22
C LEU A 612 -40.23 29.53 -15.55
N ALA A 613 -39.29 29.41 -16.50
CA ALA A 613 -39.47 29.95 -17.85
C ALA A 613 -40.68 29.31 -18.56
N GLU A 614 -40.91 28.02 -18.38
CA GLU A 614 -42.11 27.34 -18.91
C GLU A 614 -43.40 27.83 -18.23
N LEU A 615 -43.39 28.08 -16.92
CA LEU A 615 -44.52 28.66 -16.20
C LEU A 615 -44.88 30.05 -16.74
N LEU A 616 -43.89 30.91 -16.95
CA LEU A 616 -44.06 32.25 -17.53
C LEU A 616 -44.56 32.18 -18.98
N ARG A 617 -44.03 31.26 -19.79
CA ARG A 617 -44.52 31.01 -21.15
C ARG A 617 -45.97 30.54 -21.14
N THR A 618 -46.35 29.69 -20.18
CA THR A 618 -47.73 29.23 -20.01
C THR A 618 -48.65 30.40 -19.66
N PHE A 619 -48.24 31.30 -18.77
CA PHE A 619 -48.98 32.53 -18.48
C PHE A 619 -49.17 33.39 -19.74
N ASN A 620 -48.10 33.63 -20.50
CA ASN A 620 -48.17 34.45 -21.71
C ASN A 620 -49.10 33.83 -22.78
N SER A 621 -48.90 32.55 -23.09
CA SER A 621 -49.69 31.82 -24.09
C SER A 621 -51.17 31.77 -23.69
N ARG A 622 -51.48 31.47 -22.43
CA ARG A 622 -52.86 31.41 -21.96
C ARG A 622 -53.51 32.78 -21.91
N SER A 623 -52.78 33.81 -21.48
CA SER A 623 -53.25 35.21 -21.52
C SER A 623 -53.59 35.67 -22.93
N CYS A 624 -52.75 35.32 -23.92
CA CYS A 624 -53.01 35.60 -25.33
C CYS A 624 -54.30 34.90 -25.81
N GLN A 625 -54.49 33.62 -25.50
CA GLN A 625 -55.71 32.89 -25.85
C GLN A 625 -56.97 33.47 -25.19
N LEU A 626 -56.89 33.88 -23.93
CA LEU A 626 -58.02 34.43 -23.18
C LEU A 626 -58.42 35.82 -23.67
N VAL A 627 -57.43 36.69 -23.93
CA VAL A 627 -57.63 38.10 -24.27
C VAL A 627 -57.75 38.31 -25.79
N LEU A 628 -56.73 37.95 -26.58
CA LEU A 628 -56.74 38.11 -28.03
C LEU A 628 -57.58 37.04 -28.74
N GLY A 629 -57.50 35.80 -28.26
CA GLY A 629 -58.27 34.66 -28.80
C GLY A 629 -59.73 34.62 -28.35
N ALA A 630 -60.19 35.62 -27.59
CA ALA A 630 -61.53 35.69 -27.03
C ALA A 630 -61.96 34.48 -26.17
N GLY A 631 -61.00 33.68 -25.67
CA GLY A 631 -61.26 32.52 -24.83
C GLY A 631 -61.92 32.86 -23.50
N ALA A 632 -61.69 34.07 -22.98
CA ALA A 632 -62.27 34.54 -21.72
C ALA A 632 -63.80 34.71 -21.78
N LEU A 633 -64.39 34.81 -22.98
CA LEU A 633 -65.85 34.85 -23.15
C LEU A 633 -66.51 33.51 -22.75
N LYS A 634 -65.81 32.39 -23.04
CA LYS A 634 -66.30 31.03 -22.77
C LYS A 634 -65.91 30.52 -21.38
N THR A 635 -64.71 30.87 -20.91
CA THR A 635 -64.11 30.33 -19.68
C THR A 635 -64.43 31.18 -18.44
N ALA A 636 -64.21 32.50 -18.51
CA ALA A 636 -64.45 33.42 -17.40
C ALA A 636 -65.87 34.02 -17.37
N GLY A 637 -66.71 33.72 -18.38
CA GLY A 637 -68.10 34.20 -18.48
C GLY A 637 -68.24 35.69 -18.78
N LEU A 638 -67.22 36.32 -19.40
CA LEU A 638 -67.28 37.71 -19.82
C LEU A 638 -68.20 37.88 -21.05
N LYS A 639 -69.01 38.94 -21.07
CA LYS A 639 -69.90 39.24 -22.21
C LYS A 639 -69.15 39.85 -23.39
N THR A 640 -68.17 40.72 -23.11
CA THR A 640 -67.35 41.42 -24.11
C THR A 640 -65.95 41.68 -23.55
N ILE A 641 -64.95 41.73 -24.43
CA ILE A 641 -63.58 42.13 -24.07
C ILE A 641 -63.47 43.65 -24.28
N THR A 642 -63.29 44.39 -23.20
CA THR A 642 -63.21 45.87 -23.22
C THR A 642 -61.78 46.36 -23.43
N SER A 643 -61.62 47.63 -23.82
CA SER A 643 -60.32 48.30 -23.89
C SER A 643 -59.59 48.30 -22.54
N THR A 644 -60.32 48.37 -21.42
CA THR A 644 -59.76 48.23 -20.07
C THR A 644 -59.13 46.85 -19.84
N ASN A 645 -59.77 45.77 -20.30
CA ASN A 645 -59.23 44.41 -20.16
C ASN A 645 -57.93 44.26 -20.98
N LEU A 646 -57.86 44.86 -22.17
CA LEU A 646 -56.65 44.90 -23.01
C LEU A 646 -55.52 45.70 -22.34
N ALA A 647 -55.85 46.86 -21.75
CA ALA A 647 -54.90 47.69 -21.04
C ALA A 647 -54.34 46.99 -19.78
N LEU A 648 -55.20 46.34 -18.99
CA LEU A 648 -54.80 45.55 -17.82
C LEU A 648 -53.94 44.35 -18.20
N ALA A 649 -54.28 43.67 -19.29
CA ALA A 649 -53.46 42.58 -19.82
C ALA A 649 -52.06 43.07 -20.21
N SER A 650 -51.98 44.17 -20.97
CA SER A 650 -50.70 44.79 -21.34
C SER A 650 -49.89 45.18 -20.10
N ARG A 651 -50.51 45.85 -19.11
CA ARG A 651 -49.82 46.27 -17.88
C ARG A 651 -49.34 45.10 -17.02
N SER A 652 -50.12 44.01 -16.96
CA SER A 652 -49.71 42.79 -16.25
C SER A 652 -48.50 42.10 -16.91
N LEU A 653 -48.42 42.10 -18.25
CA LEU A 653 -47.29 41.57 -18.99
C LEU A 653 -46.04 42.45 -18.86
N GLN A 654 -46.21 43.78 -18.83
CA GLN A 654 -45.11 44.71 -18.55
C GLN A 654 -44.52 44.50 -17.16
N LEU A 655 -45.35 44.21 -16.15
CA LEU A 655 -44.86 43.84 -14.82
C LEU A 655 -44.05 42.55 -14.85
N LEU A 656 -44.47 41.56 -15.66
CA LEU A 656 -43.72 40.32 -15.81
C LEU A 656 -42.37 40.50 -16.50
N LEU A 657 -42.25 41.41 -17.47
CA LEU A 657 -40.95 41.77 -18.06
C LEU A 657 -39.99 42.32 -17.00
N TRP A 658 -40.49 43.17 -16.09
CA TRP A 658 -39.68 43.65 -14.97
C TRP A 658 -39.29 42.51 -14.01
N LEU A 659 -40.22 41.61 -13.70
CA LEU A 659 -39.97 40.47 -12.83
C LEU A 659 -38.90 39.53 -13.39
N ILE A 660 -38.90 39.27 -14.71
CA ILE A 660 -37.91 38.41 -15.38
C ILE A 660 -36.49 38.90 -15.15
N ASN A 661 -36.25 40.21 -15.19
CA ASN A 661 -34.92 40.78 -14.95
C ASN A 661 -34.45 40.53 -13.51
N SER A 662 -35.34 40.69 -12.53
CA SER A 662 -35.05 40.46 -11.12
C SER A 662 -34.78 38.97 -10.83
N VAL A 663 -35.60 38.08 -11.41
CA VAL A 663 -35.43 36.63 -11.33
C VAL A 663 -34.12 36.18 -11.97
N ARG A 664 -33.77 36.73 -13.13
CA ARG A 664 -32.51 36.43 -13.83
C ARG A 664 -31.32 36.69 -12.89
N SER A 665 -31.30 37.83 -12.21
CA SER A 665 -30.24 38.17 -11.24
C SER A 665 -30.16 37.17 -10.07
N HIS A 666 -31.31 36.71 -9.55
CA HIS A 666 -31.36 35.70 -8.47
C HIS A 666 -30.74 34.38 -8.91
N PHE A 667 -31.12 33.86 -10.07
CA PHE A 667 -30.59 32.58 -10.54
C PHE A 667 -29.12 32.66 -10.97
N THR A 668 -28.65 33.77 -11.55
CA THR A 668 -27.21 33.96 -11.84
C THR A 668 -26.35 34.01 -10.58
N GLY A 669 -26.95 34.33 -9.42
CA GLY A 669 -26.27 34.25 -8.12
C GLY A 669 -26.15 32.82 -7.58
N LEU A 670 -26.98 31.88 -8.07
CA LEU A 670 -27.05 30.49 -7.60
C LEU A 670 -26.41 29.48 -8.57
N THR A 671 -26.35 29.79 -9.86
CA THR A 671 -25.76 28.92 -10.88
C THR A 671 -24.89 29.68 -11.87
N SER A 672 -23.84 29.03 -12.34
CA SER A 672 -22.96 29.55 -13.40
C SER A 672 -23.51 29.32 -14.81
N ASP A 673 -24.58 28.54 -14.96
CA ASP A 673 -25.13 28.20 -16.28
C ASP A 673 -25.93 29.37 -16.89
N PRO A 674 -25.74 29.67 -18.19
CA PRO A 674 -26.49 30.74 -18.85
C PRO A 674 -27.96 30.35 -19.05
N LEU A 675 -28.86 31.11 -18.44
CA LEU A 675 -30.31 30.88 -18.50
C LEU A 675 -30.96 31.58 -19.71
N CYS A 676 -30.49 31.26 -20.93
CA CYS A 676 -30.99 31.84 -22.18
C CYS A 676 -32.50 31.61 -22.42
N CYS A 677 -33.12 30.68 -21.68
CA CYS A 677 -34.55 30.41 -21.76
C CYS A 677 -35.40 31.64 -21.39
N PHE A 678 -34.92 32.51 -20.50
CA PHE A 678 -35.63 33.75 -20.14
C PHE A 678 -35.65 34.77 -21.28
N ASP A 679 -34.61 34.82 -22.13
CA ASP A 679 -34.54 35.75 -23.26
C ASP A 679 -35.62 35.46 -24.31
N ILE A 680 -35.94 34.17 -24.51
CA ILE A 680 -37.03 33.76 -25.40
C ILE A 680 -38.37 34.22 -24.81
N VAL A 681 -38.59 34.01 -23.51
CA VAL A 681 -39.82 34.42 -22.83
C VAL A 681 -39.98 35.95 -22.85
N GLU A 682 -38.90 36.70 -22.67
CA GLU A 682 -38.88 38.16 -22.74
C GLU A 682 -39.33 38.66 -24.12
N LYS A 683 -38.78 38.07 -25.19
CA LYS A 683 -39.17 38.38 -26.57
C LYS A 683 -40.63 38.02 -26.86
N ASP A 684 -41.08 36.83 -26.42
CA ASP A 684 -42.46 36.36 -26.62
C ASP A 684 -43.48 37.28 -25.91
N ILE A 685 -43.17 37.73 -24.69
CA ILE A 685 -44.01 38.67 -23.94
C ILE A 685 -44.01 40.06 -24.60
N GLY A 686 -42.84 40.55 -25.02
CA GLY A 686 -42.73 41.83 -25.74
C GLY A 686 -43.56 41.85 -27.01
N HIS A 687 -43.54 40.76 -27.80
CA HIS A 687 -44.36 40.63 -29.00
C HIS A 687 -45.87 40.63 -28.67
N HIS A 688 -46.28 39.95 -27.60
CA HIS A 688 -47.68 39.93 -27.18
C HIS A 688 -48.17 41.32 -26.74
N ILE A 689 -47.34 42.12 -26.05
CA ILE A 689 -47.67 43.52 -25.70
C ILE A 689 -47.93 44.35 -26.98
N GLN A 690 -47.06 44.24 -27.99
CA GLN A 690 -47.24 44.93 -29.28
C GLN A 690 -48.53 44.48 -30.00
N GLN A 691 -48.87 43.19 -29.94
CA GLN A 691 -50.12 42.67 -30.50
C GLN A 691 -51.36 43.25 -29.79
N LEU A 692 -51.31 43.39 -28.46
CA LEU A 692 -52.39 44.01 -27.67
C LEU A 692 -52.56 45.49 -28.05
N GLU A 693 -51.46 46.25 -28.15
CA GLU A 693 -51.48 47.65 -28.58
C GLU A 693 -52.05 47.79 -30.00
N THR A 694 -51.57 46.96 -30.93
CA THR A 694 -52.08 46.93 -32.31
C THR A 694 -53.56 46.59 -32.35
N LYS A 695 -54.04 45.70 -31.47
CA LYS A 695 -55.46 45.35 -31.38
C LYS A 695 -56.30 46.51 -30.86
N VAL A 696 -55.84 47.23 -29.83
CA VAL A 696 -56.50 48.44 -29.32
C VAL A 696 -56.60 49.50 -30.42
N LEU A 697 -55.50 49.74 -31.14
CA LEU A 697 -55.46 50.67 -32.27
C LEU A 697 -56.40 50.24 -33.40
N SER A 698 -56.41 48.95 -33.77
CA SER A 698 -57.30 48.42 -34.81
C SER A 698 -58.78 48.57 -34.44
N ILE A 699 -59.16 48.28 -33.20
CA ILE A 699 -60.53 48.47 -32.70
C ILE A 699 -60.92 49.95 -32.80
N MET A 700 -60.04 50.84 -32.34
CA MET A 700 -60.33 52.27 -32.38
C MET A 700 -60.40 52.81 -33.81
N ASN A 701 -59.49 52.40 -34.69
CA ASN A 701 -59.47 52.81 -36.10
C ASN A 701 -60.73 52.34 -36.84
N SER A 702 -61.22 51.12 -36.57
CA SER A 702 -62.50 50.65 -37.10
C SER A 702 -63.66 51.52 -36.62
N LEU A 703 -63.74 51.78 -35.30
CA LEU A 703 -64.81 52.60 -34.72
C LEU A 703 -64.80 54.04 -35.25
N LEU A 704 -63.63 54.62 -35.50
CA LEU A 704 -63.50 55.94 -36.12
C LEU A 704 -63.86 55.91 -37.61
N GLY A 705 -63.36 54.91 -38.34
CA GLY A 705 -63.64 54.72 -39.76
C GLY A 705 -65.13 54.52 -40.05
N ASP A 706 -65.82 53.71 -39.26
CA ASP A 706 -67.26 53.46 -39.40
C ASP A 706 -68.06 54.76 -39.20
N GLN A 707 -67.72 55.56 -38.17
CA GLN A 707 -68.38 56.85 -37.93
C GLN A 707 -68.04 57.88 -39.02
N LEU A 708 -66.84 57.86 -39.59
CA LEU A 708 -66.42 58.77 -40.65
C LEU A 708 -66.99 58.39 -42.03
N ASN A 709 -67.17 57.09 -42.32
CA ASN A 709 -67.80 56.63 -43.56
C ASN A 709 -69.29 57.01 -43.62
N GLU A 710 -69.98 57.01 -42.48
CA GLU A 710 -71.39 57.44 -42.33
C GLU A 710 -71.56 58.96 -42.20
N TRP A 711 -70.47 59.72 -42.19
CA TRP A 711 -70.51 61.17 -42.00
C TRP A 711 -70.67 61.92 -43.34
N ASP A 712 -71.46 62.99 -43.29
CA ASP A 712 -71.77 63.89 -44.40
C ASP A 712 -71.66 65.35 -43.89
N ALA A 713 -71.10 66.24 -44.70
CA ALA A 713 -70.76 67.61 -44.33
C ALA A 713 -71.98 68.54 -44.38
N LYS A 714 -72.93 68.31 -43.47
CA LYS A 714 -74.20 69.06 -43.35
C LYS A 714 -74.43 69.56 -41.92
N PRO A 715 -75.08 70.74 -41.74
CA PRO A 715 -75.56 71.17 -40.43
C PRO A 715 -76.56 70.14 -39.85
N PRO A 716 -76.60 69.92 -38.52
CA PRO A 716 -75.98 70.70 -37.44
C PRO A 716 -74.54 70.29 -37.09
N VAL A 717 -73.69 71.27 -36.79
CA VAL A 717 -72.32 71.08 -36.25
C VAL A 717 -72.34 71.28 -34.74
N PRO A 718 -71.74 70.39 -33.92
CA PRO A 718 -71.05 69.16 -34.30
C PRO A 718 -72.04 68.04 -34.69
N SER A 719 -71.73 67.34 -35.78
CA SER A 719 -72.53 66.21 -36.26
C SER A 719 -72.61 65.08 -35.24
N LYS A 720 -73.62 64.21 -35.39
CA LYS A 720 -73.80 63.03 -34.53
C LYS A 720 -72.56 62.13 -34.56
N GLN A 721 -71.93 62.00 -35.72
CA GLN A 721 -70.75 61.19 -35.98
C GLN A 721 -69.53 61.75 -35.24
N PHE A 722 -69.24 63.05 -35.33
CA PHE A 722 -68.14 63.68 -34.56
C PHE A 722 -68.37 63.67 -33.04
N ARG A 723 -69.63 63.77 -32.58
CA ARG A 723 -69.98 63.56 -31.15
C ARG A 723 -69.76 62.11 -30.70
N ASN A 724 -69.99 61.14 -31.57
CA ASN A 724 -69.72 59.73 -31.27
C ASN A 724 -68.22 59.44 -31.26
N ILE A 725 -67.46 60.01 -32.20
CA ILE A 725 -65.99 59.92 -32.26
C ILE A 725 -65.36 60.46 -30.98
N SER A 726 -65.71 61.69 -30.58
CA SER A 726 -65.25 62.28 -29.31
C SER A 726 -65.63 61.42 -28.10
N ARG A 727 -66.87 60.89 -28.06
CA ARG A 727 -67.30 59.98 -26.98
C ARG A 727 -66.48 58.69 -26.94
N HIS A 728 -66.16 58.09 -28.09
CA HIS A 728 -65.31 56.89 -28.16
C HIS A 728 -63.88 57.18 -27.69
N LEU A 729 -63.32 58.33 -28.06
CA LEU A 729 -61.98 58.75 -27.63
C LEU A 729 -61.90 59.05 -26.13
N ILE A 730 -62.93 59.68 -25.55
CA ILE A 730 -63.02 59.93 -24.11
C ILE A 730 -63.12 58.60 -23.35
N LYS A 731 -63.99 57.69 -23.79
CA LYS A 731 -64.12 56.36 -23.16
C LYS A 731 -62.85 55.53 -23.26
N LEU A 732 -62.13 55.60 -24.38
CA LEU A 732 -60.82 54.97 -24.51
C LEU A 732 -59.82 55.60 -23.53
N HIS A 733 -59.84 56.93 -23.38
CA HIS A 733 -58.93 57.64 -22.50
C HIS A 733 -59.15 57.23 -21.05
N GLU A 734 -60.40 57.22 -20.58
CA GLU A 734 -60.76 56.77 -19.23
C GLU A 734 -60.31 55.31 -18.97
N ALA A 735 -60.45 54.45 -19.98
CA ALA A 735 -60.08 53.03 -19.90
C ALA A 735 -58.56 52.79 -19.89
N VAL A 736 -57.77 53.64 -20.55
CA VAL A 736 -56.33 53.43 -20.76
C VAL A 736 -55.48 54.29 -19.84
N SER A 737 -55.85 55.56 -19.60
CA SER A 737 -55.12 56.49 -18.71
C SER A 737 -55.12 56.04 -17.24
N SER A 738 -56.12 55.26 -16.86
CA SER A 738 -56.22 54.69 -15.52
C SER A 738 -55.26 53.53 -15.28
N VAL A 739 -54.60 52.98 -16.31
CA VAL A 739 -53.81 51.74 -16.20
C VAL A 739 -52.41 51.86 -16.82
N LEU A 740 -52.27 52.55 -17.96
CA LEU A 740 -51.01 52.68 -18.69
C LEU A 740 -50.24 53.97 -18.35
N PRO A 741 -48.89 53.98 -18.47
CA PRO A 741 -48.08 55.19 -18.34
C PRO A 741 -48.42 56.25 -19.39
N ILE A 742 -48.27 57.52 -19.01
CA ILE A 742 -48.62 58.70 -19.83
C ILE A 742 -47.91 58.68 -21.20
N GLU A 743 -46.67 58.21 -21.27
CA GLU A 743 -45.91 58.09 -22.53
C GLU A 743 -46.58 57.12 -23.52
N GLN A 744 -46.98 55.93 -23.06
CA GLN A 744 -47.67 54.95 -23.91
C GLN A 744 -49.05 55.45 -24.34
N VAL A 745 -49.77 56.18 -23.47
CA VAL A 745 -51.05 56.79 -23.84
C VAL A 745 -50.83 57.85 -24.92
N SER A 746 -49.79 58.67 -24.82
CA SER A 746 -49.42 59.65 -25.85
C SER A 746 -49.18 58.98 -27.21
N ASP A 747 -48.40 57.90 -27.26
CA ASP A 747 -48.06 57.19 -28.50
C ASP A 747 -49.29 56.56 -29.17
N ILE A 748 -50.19 55.97 -28.38
CA ILE A 748 -51.46 55.41 -28.85
C ILE A 748 -52.31 56.51 -29.49
N TYR A 749 -52.45 57.65 -28.82
CA TYR A 749 -53.26 58.77 -29.32
C TYR A 749 -52.62 59.49 -30.51
N GLU A 750 -51.29 59.55 -30.61
CA GLU A 750 -50.61 60.06 -31.79
C GLU A 750 -50.94 59.20 -33.02
N THR A 751 -50.89 57.88 -32.86
CA THR A 751 -51.21 56.93 -33.93
C THR A 751 -52.69 57.00 -34.32
N ILE A 752 -53.59 57.11 -33.35
CA ILE A 752 -55.03 57.32 -33.60
C ILE A 752 -55.27 58.63 -34.34
N ASN A 753 -54.61 59.72 -33.95
CA ASN A 753 -54.74 61.02 -34.61
C ASN A 753 -54.24 60.98 -36.07
N LYS A 754 -53.10 60.32 -36.32
CA LYS A 754 -52.61 60.08 -37.69
C LYS A 754 -53.61 59.29 -38.53
N ASN A 755 -54.21 58.24 -37.96
CA ASN A 755 -55.24 57.46 -38.66
C ASN A 755 -56.50 58.30 -38.95
N PHE A 756 -57.00 59.03 -37.95
CA PHE A 756 -58.15 59.92 -38.08
C PHE A 756 -57.95 60.93 -39.23
N LYS A 757 -56.78 61.57 -39.29
CA LYS A 757 -56.43 62.49 -40.40
C LYS A 757 -56.49 61.81 -41.77
N THR A 758 -55.98 60.58 -41.87
CA THR A 758 -55.98 59.82 -43.13
C THR A 758 -57.41 59.43 -43.54
N CYS A 759 -58.21 58.88 -42.63
CA CYS A 759 -59.61 58.53 -42.94
C CYS A 759 -60.46 59.76 -43.26
N LEU A 760 -60.23 60.89 -42.57
CA LEU A 760 -60.90 62.14 -42.87
C LEU A 760 -60.51 62.65 -44.26
N ARG A 761 -59.21 62.61 -44.61
CA ARG A 761 -58.72 62.97 -45.95
C ARG A 761 -59.39 62.13 -47.03
N ASP A 762 -59.44 60.80 -46.86
CA ASP A 762 -60.07 59.90 -47.83
C ASP A 762 -61.56 60.19 -48.01
N GLN A 763 -62.27 60.53 -46.92
CA GLN A 763 -63.68 60.89 -46.98
C GLN A 763 -63.91 62.27 -47.63
N LEU A 764 -63.02 63.24 -47.39
CA LEU A 764 -63.05 64.55 -48.07
C LEU A 764 -62.79 64.41 -49.57
N LEU A 765 -61.88 63.52 -49.97
CA LEU A 765 -61.63 63.16 -51.37
C LEU A 765 -62.86 62.51 -52.01
N LYS A 766 -63.50 61.54 -51.32
CA LYS A 766 -64.74 60.89 -51.80
C LYS A 766 -65.89 61.90 -51.99
N MET A 767 -66.02 62.86 -51.08
CA MET A 767 -67.07 63.90 -51.16
C MET A 767 -66.71 65.09 -52.05
N ASN A 768 -65.51 65.10 -52.67
CA ASN A 768 -64.99 66.20 -53.50
C ASN A 768 -64.97 67.58 -52.80
N ILE A 769 -64.79 67.63 -51.49
CA ILE A 769 -64.73 68.89 -50.74
C ILE A 769 -63.34 69.50 -50.89
N GLN A 770 -63.26 70.76 -51.33
CA GLN A 770 -61.99 71.48 -51.54
C GLN A 770 -61.80 72.60 -50.50
N ASN A 771 -60.55 72.96 -50.24
CA ASN A 771 -60.18 74.12 -49.42
C ASN A 771 -60.42 75.44 -50.20
N ASN A 772 -61.70 75.77 -50.39
CA ASN A 772 -62.17 76.91 -51.18
C ASN A 772 -62.87 77.98 -50.34
N GLY A 773 -62.87 77.85 -49.00
CA GLY A 773 -63.58 78.75 -48.10
C GLY A 773 -65.12 78.69 -48.20
N GLY A 774 -65.69 77.69 -48.89
CA GLY A 774 -67.13 77.53 -49.06
C GLY A 774 -67.88 77.06 -47.79
N PRO A 775 -69.22 76.98 -47.84
CA PRO A 775 -70.05 76.59 -46.69
C PRO A 775 -69.70 75.19 -46.13
N GLN A 776 -69.42 74.23 -47.01
CA GLN A 776 -69.00 72.88 -46.63
C GLN A 776 -67.59 72.87 -46.02
N HIS A 777 -66.66 73.68 -46.53
CA HIS A 777 -65.35 73.88 -45.92
C HIS A 777 -65.46 74.47 -44.51
N GLY A 778 -66.36 75.45 -44.31
CA GLY A 778 -66.66 76.01 -43.00
C GLY A 778 -67.19 74.98 -42.00
N VAL A 779 -68.12 74.13 -42.44
CA VAL A 779 -68.67 73.00 -41.64
C VAL A 779 -67.57 72.05 -41.20
N VAL A 780 -66.72 71.61 -42.13
CA VAL A 780 -65.58 70.71 -41.83
C VAL A 780 -64.59 71.36 -40.87
N THR A 781 -64.28 72.64 -41.06
CA THR A 781 -63.37 73.39 -40.18
C THR A 781 -63.92 73.45 -38.76
N THR A 782 -65.22 73.74 -38.59
CA THR A 782 -65.86 73.75 -37.26
C THR A 782 -65.91 72.38 -36.59
N GLU A 783 -66.02 71.29 -37.35
CA GLU A 783 -65.96 69.92 -36.82
C GLU A 783 -64.54 69.51 -36.40
N ILE A 784 -63.52 69.93 -37.16
CA ILE A 784 -62.11 69.74 -36.80
C ILE A 784 -61.77 70.52 -35.53
N ILE A 785 -62.26 71.76 -35.37
CA ILE A 785 -62.07 72.54 -34.15
C ILE A 785 -62.66 71.79 -32.94
N PHE A 786 -63.86 71.23 -33.07
CA PHE A 786 -64.49 70.43 -32.01
C PHE A 786 -63.68 69.15 -31.67
N TYR A 787 -63.14 68.47 -32.68
CA TYR A 787 -62.23 67.33 -32.47
C TYR A 787 -60.94 67.75 -31.75
N MET A 788 -60.32 68.84 -32.19
CA MET A 788 -59.08 69.36 -31.61
C MET A 788 -59.27 69.84 -30.17
N GLU A 789 -60.41 70.46 -29.85
CA GLU A 789 -60.79 70.83 -28.49
C GLU A 789 -60.96 69.58 -27.61
N THR A 790 -61.59 68.52 -28.14
CA THR A 790 -61.69 67.24 -27.44
C THR A 790 -60.30 66.66 -27.15
N MET A 791 -59.39 66.63 -28.13
CA MET A 791 -58.03 66.12 -27.94
C MET A 791 -57.20 66.99 -26.99
N LYS A 792 -57.42 68.31 -26.96
CA LYS A 792 -56.78 69.25 -26.04
C LYS A 792 -57.24 69.03 -24.59
N ASN A 793 -58.53 68.79 -24.40
CA ASN A 793 -59.10 68.50 -23.08
C ASN A 793 -58.59 67.18 -22.48
N LEU A 794 -58.21 66.21 -23.32
CA LEU A 794 -57.63 64.95 -22.86
C LEU A 794 -56.16 65.09 -22.39
N LYS A 795 -55.44 66.17 -22.74
CA LYS A 795 -54.03 66.44 -22.37
C LYS A 795 -53.04 65.31 -22.72
N VAL A 796 -53.34 64.53 -23.76
CA VAL A 796 -52.55 63.34 -24.14
C VAL A 796 -51.47 63.66 -25.17
N LEU A 797 -51.69 64.65 -26.03
CA LEU A 797 -50.77 65.02 -27.11
C LEU A 797 -49.88 66.20 -26.70
N SER A 798 -48.64 66.23 -27.20
CA SER A 798 -47.73 67.37 -27.06
C SER A 798 -48.29 68.63 -27.74
N ASP A 799 -47.98 69.81 -27.18
CA ASP A 799 -48.41 71.14 -27.69
C ASP A 799 -48.13 71.37 -29.20
N LYS A 800 -47.19 70.61 -29.78
CA LYS A 800 -46.85 70.64 -31.20
C LYS A 800 -48.01 70.25 -32.14
N TYR A 801 -48.98 69.46 -31.69
CA TYR A 801 -50.11 69.01 -32.50
C TYR A 801 -51.31 69.97 -32.47
N PHE A 802 -51.25 71.07 -31.71
CA PHE A 802 -52.34 72.05 -31.57
C PHE A 802 -52.10 73.38 -32.32
N ASN A 803 -51.02 73.48 -33.09
CA ASN A 803 -50.77 74.63 -33.95
C ASN A 803 -51.79 74.70 -35.11
N ASP A 804 -52.14 75.90 -35.58
CA ASP A 804 -53.11 76.14 -36.66
C ASP A 804 -52.80 75.37 -37.97
N LYS A 805 -51.55 74.97 -38.18
CA LYS A 805 -51.09 74.18 -39.34
C LYS A 805 -51.13 72.66 -39.16
N ALA A 806 -51.45 72.19 -37.95
CA ALA A 806 -51.34 70.77 -37.61
C ALA A 806 -52.36 69.88 -38.35
N MET A 807 -53.44 70.47 -38.87
CA MET A 807 -54.48 69.77 -39.62
C MET A 807 -54.47 70.11 -41.12
N ASP A 808 -53.54 70.93 -41.62
CA ASP A 808 -53.46 71.30 -43.04
C ASP A 808 -53.20 70.09 -43.95
N ASP A 809 -52.52 69.06 -43.42
CA ASP A 809 -52.20 67.81 -44.11
C ASP A 809 -53.43 67.06 -44.61
N ILE A 810 -54.63 67.30 -44.06
CA ILE A 810 -55.87 66.62 -44.49
C ILE A 810 -56.40 67.15 -45.83
N TRP A 811 -55.96 68.34 -46.26
CA TRP A 811 -56.38 68.99 -47.50
C TRP A 811 -55.41 68.73 -48.66
N VAL A 812 -54.23 68.18 -48.36
CA VAL A 812 -53.25 67.74 -49.35
C VAL A 812 -53.80 66.49 -50.04
N ARG A 813 -53.97 66.57 -51.38
CA ARG A 813 -54.49 65.49 -52.22
C ARG A 813 -53.48 64.38 -52.43
#